data_AF-A0A674HLL8-F1
#
_entry.id   AF-A0A674HLL8-F1
#
_cell.length_a   1.000
_cell.length_b   1.000
_cell.length_c   1.000
_cell.angle_alpha   90.00
_cell.angle_beta   90.00
_cell.angle_gamma   90.00
#
_symmetry.space_group_name_H-M   'P 1'
#
loop_
_entity.id
_entity.type
_entity.pdbx_description
1 polymer ?
#
loop_
_entity_poly.entity_id
_entity_poly.type
_entity_poly.pdbx_seq_one_letter_code
_entity_poly.pdbx_strand_id
1 'polypeptide(L)'
;MTHGAALRRRKLSLLRKFPSLLLPFSFSPNVFPETSLKVTEIDFLKRQNTQQHHTDGYNIKNLVVRRGKPFQVQVSLSRELRAADKLSLSFSIGENPMKNRGSLLSLKPEREDPNGWKVSVVKKNGNECLLSVTSSPNAPVGKYNLHVKTGTNIYTPENGVIYLLFNPWCEDDAVYMADEAEKEEYVLNDTGYIYVGSAYSIYDRPWNFGQFEEFVLDACMYLLDKSKLKLTERRDPAHVSRAMSALVNANDDSGVLLGNWSGNYANGTSPMDWIGSVTILQQYYKTKKPVRYGQCWVFAGVLNTVMRCLGVPCRCVSTFDSAHDTEENLTVDIYLNEKGEKLNSLSFDSVWNFHVWNDAWMKRTDMPNGFSGWQAIDSTPQEQSQGRFQCGPCPVKAVREGDVYLPYDAKFVYAEVNADRVYWVVKKVNGSDKYFKVGTETQAIGKNISTKAVGQNRREDITREYKYPEGSKEERMSMQRAYSFIRPSGLMPRSGYASTVQTPSGSTEPLVPKEPVTETGLNLEITNTEPLHPGNPLELAITVKISAPGNWTVNLTGSCQLQYYTGNVQANLGTIKETINLEGPSEMQIPLKIAPDAYMKTLSSVEDEVLILVTAIAEVEETNDKLTKETSMRFEYPPITVQMPETAKLYNDFNCAFIFKNKLNVTLENCKLLVEGLGIFKMTTFDLGDIMPGKIVKSEITCTPTRLGEKKIVAKLISNQIKGISAEKGIFITE
;
A
#
# COMPACT_ATOMS: atom_id res chain seq x y z
N MET A 1 -68.70 -32.70 24.73
CA MET A 1 -68.79 -31.57 23.79
C MET A 1 -67.66 -31.69 22.78
N THR A 2 -68.02 -31.80 21.49
CA THR A 2 -67.26 -31.43 20.27
C THR A 2 -65.78 -31.85 20.19
N HIS A 3 -65.48 -32.99 19.53
CA HIS A 3 -65.07 -33.14 18.10
C HIS A 3 -63.61 -32.68 17.84
N GLY A 4 -62.70 -33.44 17.22
CA GLY A 4 -62.66 -34.75 16.55
C GLY A 4 -61.31 -34.78 15.81
N ALA A 5 -60.36 -35.64 16.20
CA ALA A 5 -60.11 -37.01 15.73
C ALA A 5 -59.34 -37.11 14.39
N ALA A 6 -58.25 -37.87 14.45
CA ALA A 6 -57.22 -38.01 13.46
C ALA A 6 -57.25 -39.37 12.72
N LEU A 7 -56.45 -39.42 11.65
CA LEU A 7 -55.70 -40.57 11.12
C LEU A 7 -56.35 -41.65 10.21
N ARG A 8 -55.61 -41.84 9.09
CA ARG A 8 -55.17 -43.09 8.42
C ARG A 8 -56.00 -43.77 7.31
N ARG A 9 -55.41 -43.65 6.10
CA ARG A 9 -55.01 -44.69 5.10
C ARG A 9 -55.85 -45.99 4.99
N ARG A 10 -56.29 -46.29 3.77
CA ARG A 10 -55.95 -47.53 3.01
C ARG A 10 -56.33 -47.43 1.52
N LYS A 11 -55.46 -48.00 0.67
CA LYS A 11 -55.60 -48.28 -0.78
C LYS A 11 -56.35 -49.61 -1.00
N LEU A 12 -56.86 -49.79 -2.22
CA LEU A 12 -57.21 -51.00 -3.01
C LEU A 12 -58.65 -50.87 -3.53
N SER A 13 -59.07 -51.33 -4.71
CA SER A 13 -58.52 -51.62 -6.04
C SER A 13 -59.70 -52.16 -6.88
N LEU A 14 -59.56 -52.16 -8.21
CA LEU A 14 -60.24 -53.04 -9.20
C LEU A 14 -61.70 -52.76 -9.68
N LEU A 15 -61.75 -52.36 -10.97
CA LEU A 15 -62.33 -53.06 -12.15
C LEU A 15 -63.84 -52.93 -12.54
N ARG A 16 -64.01 -52.63 -13.85
CA ARG A 16 -65.10 -52.91 -14.84
C ARG A 16 -66.25 -51.89 -14.91
N LYS A 17 -66.31 -51.07 -15.98
CA LYS A 17 -66.78 -51.28 -17.39
C LYS A 17 -68.31 -51.17 -17.53
N PHE A 18 -68.77 -50.18 -18.30
CA PHE A 18 -69.79 -50.26 -19.39
C PHE A 18 -69.84 -48.90 -20.15
N PRO A 19 -70.36 -48.84 -21.40
CA PRO A 19 -69.76 -48.07 -22.48
C PRO A 19 -70.65 -46.92 -22.99
N SER A 20 -70.06 -45.93 -23.63
CA SER A 20 -70.81 -45.07 -24.56
C SER A 20 -69.89 -44.56 -25.67
N LEU A 21 -70.45 -44.63 -26.89
CA LEU A 21 -69.82 -44.30 -28.16
C LEU A 21 -69.15 -42.93 -28.16
N LEU A 22 -67.88 -42.89 -28.57
CA LEU A 22 -67.16 -41.67 -28.97
C LEU A 22 -66.69 -41.84 -30.41
N LEU A 23 -67.26 -41.03 -31.30
CA LEU A 23 -66.68 -40.68 -32.60
C LEU A 23 -65.58 -39.62 -32.34
N PRO A 24 -64.35 -39.77 -32.84
CA PRO A 24 -63.31 -38.78 -32.63
C PRO A 24 -63.40 -37.69 -33.70
N PHE A 25 -63.79 -36.48 -33.30
CA PHE A 25 -63.27 -35.27 -33.96
C PHE A 25 -61.99 -34.88 -33.25
N SER A 26 -60.87 -35.04 -33.95
CA SER A 26 -59.56 -34.53 -33.57
C SER A 26 -59.61 -33.01 -33.51
N PHE A 27 -59.75 -32.44 -32.32
CA PHE A 27 -59.29 -31.07 -32.08
C PHE A 27 -57.78 -31.12 -31.91
N SER A 28 -57.06 -30.76 -32.97
CA SER A 28 -55.70 -30.27 -32.85
C SER A 28 -55.72 -29.07 -31.88
N PRO A 29 -54.90 -29.04 -30.82
CA PRO A 29 -54.71 -27.81 -30.09
C PRO A 29 -54.03 -26.84 -31.07
N ASN A 30 -54.73 -25.76 -31.41
CA ASN A 30 -54.14 -24.62 -32.10
C ASN A 30 -52.93 -24.16 -31.28
N VAL A 31 -51.73 -24.53 -31.74
CA VAL A 31 -50.48 -23.93 -31.31
C VAL A 31 -50.49 -22.52 -31.88
N PHE A 32 -50.89 -21.54 -31.07
CA PHE A 32 -50.61 -20.15 -31.39
C PHE A 32 -49.09 -20.02 -31.55
N PRO A 33 -48.56 -19.50 -32.68
CA PRO A 33 -47.14 -19.20 -32.76
C PRO A 33 -46.83 -18.16 -31.67
N GLU A 34 -45.79 -18.38 -30.87
CA GLU A 34 -45.35 -17.38 -29.90
C GLU A 34 -44.96 -16.08 -30.64
N THR A 35 -45.88 -15.12 -30.71
CA THR A 35 -45.70 -13.87 -31.47
C THR A 35 -44.74 -12.90 -30.77
N SER A 36 -44.58 -13.02 -29.45
CA SER A 36 -43.70 -12.17 -28.65
C SER A 36 -42.23 -12.56 -28.81
N LEU A 37 -41.38 -11.58 -29.14
CA LEU A 37 -39.93 -11.76 -29.16
C LEU A 37 -39.42 -12.14 -27.75
N LYS A 38 -38.59 -13.17 -27.67
CA LYS A 38 -37.93 -13.62 -26.44
C LYS A 38 -36.43 -13.67 -26.65
N VAL A 39 -35.67 -13.43 -25.58
CA VAL A 39 -34.23 -13.70 -25.53
C VAL A 39 -34.05 -15.16 -25.12
N THR A 40 -33.22 -15.89 -25.86
CA THR A 40 -32.88 -17.28 -25.56
C THR A 40 -31.53 -17.39 -24.86
N GLU A 41 -30.57 -16.57 -25.26
CA GLU A 41 -29.19 -16.61 -24.77
C GLU A 41 -28.51 -15.24 -24.87
N ILE A 42 -27.52 -15.02 -24.01
CA ILE A 42 -26.62 -13.87 -24.06
C ILE A 42 -25.19 -14.37 -23.97
N ASP A 43 -24.39 -14.03 -24.99
CA ASP A 43 -22.93 -14.16 -24.95
C ASP A 43 -22.30 -12.78 -24.71
N PHE A 44 -21.50 -12.69 -23.65
CA PHE A 44 -20.76 -11.48 -23.28
C PHE A 44 -19.48 -11.28 -24.07
N LEU A 45 -19.16 -12.15 -25.04
CA LEU A 45 -17.95 -12.10 -25.87
C LEU A 45 -16.70 -11.85 -25.03
N LYS A 46 -16.65 -12.53 -23.87
CA LYS A 46 -15.79 -12.15 -22.75
C LYS A 46 -14.33 -12.01 -23.17
N ARG A 47 -13.78 -13.02 -23.86
CA ARG A 47 -12.38 -13.04 -24.30
C ARG A 47 -12.01 -11.78 -25.08
N GLN A 48 -12.84 -11.41 -26.07
CA GLN A 48 -12.60 -10.23 -26.90
C GLN A 48 -12.71 -8.94 -26.09
N ASN A 49 -13.78 -8.80 -25.30
CA ASN A 49 -14.01 -7.61 -24.51
C ASN A 49 -12.92 -7.41 -23.45
N THR A 50 -12.53 -8.45 -22.72
CA THR A 50 -11.54 -8.31 -21.64
C THR A 50 -10.16 -7.97 -22.19
N GLN A 51 -9.77 -8.52 -23.34
CA GLN A 51 -8.53 -8.14 -24.02
C GLN A 51 -8.55 -6.67 -24.44
N GLN A 52 -9.65 -6.21 -25.04
CA GLN A 52 -9.78 -4.80 -25.43
C GLN A 52 -9.83 -3.87 -24.22
N HIS A 53 -10.35 -4.32 -23.08
CA HIS A 53 -10.47 -3.50 -21.87
C HIS A 53 -9.27 -3.61 -20.92
N HIS A 54 -8.24 -4.40 -21.25
CA HIS A 54 -7.09 -4.67 -20.36
C HIS A 54 -7.55 -5.22 -19.00
N THR A 55 -8.42 -6.23 -19.07
CA THR A 55 -9.06 -6.91 -17.92
C THR A 55 -9.08 -8.43 -18.08
N ASP A 56 -8.33 -8.98 -19.03
CA ASP A 56 -8.20 -10.42 -19.27
C ASP A 56 -7.37 -11.14 -18.19
N GLY A 57 -6.58 -10.40 -17.41
CA GLY A 57 -5.84 -10.93 -16.27
C GLY A 57 -6.72 -11.41 -15.12
N TYR A 58 -7.89 -10.80 -14.89
CA TYR A 58 -8.72 -11.12 -13.71
C TYR A 58 -9.23 -12.56 -13.75
N ASN A 59 -8.87 -13.34 -12.73
CA ASN A 59 -9.34 -14.71 -12.54
C ASN A 59 -10.78 -14.73 -11.98
N ILE A 60 -11.74 -14.38 -12.85
CA ILE A 60 -13.17 -14.33 -12.53
C ILE A 60 -13.98 -14.79 -13.73
N LYS A 61 -15.16 -15.41 -13.51
CA LYS A 61 -16.01 -15.91 -14.61
C LYS A 61 -16.75 -14.79 -15.35
N ASN A 62 -17.20 -13.77 -14.62
CA ASN A 62 -17.97 -12.64 -15.13
C ASN A 62 -17.19 -11.72 -16.07
N LEU A 63 -17.91 -10.88 -16.81
CA LEU A 63 -17.32 -9.85 -17.65
C LEU A 63 -16.78 -8.70 -16.77
N VAL A 64 -15.53 -8.31 -17.01
CA VAL A 64 -14.88 -7.15 -16.39
C VAL A 64 -14.55 -6.15 -17.49
N VAL A 65 -15.03 -4.93 -17.37
CA VAL A 65 -14.84 -3.85 -18.34
C VAL A 65 -14.51 -2.53 -17.63
N ARG A 66 -14.01 -1.58 -18.38
CA ARG A 66 -13.64 -0.24 -17.91
C ARG A 66 -14.62 0.79 -18.45
N ARG A 67 -14.97 1.79 -17.63
CA ARG A 67 -15.94 2.83 -18.00
C ARG A 67 -15.49 3.67 -19.19
N GLY A 68 -16.42 4.25 -19.95
CA GLY A 68 -16.09 5.09 -21.11
C GLY A 68 -15.65 4.35 -22.39
N LYS A 69 -15.40 3.03 -22.33
CA LYS A 69 -15.03 2.22 -23.50
C LYS A 69 -16.17 1.28 -23.93
N PRO A 70 -16.44 1.11 -25.24
CA PRO A 70 -17.47 0.20 -25.72
C PRO A 70 -17.11 -1.27 -25.51
N PHE A 71 -18.08 -2.08 -25.09
CA PHE A 71 -18.00 -3.55 -25.08
C PHE A 71 -19.17 -4.15 -25.87
N GLN A 72 -19.01 -5.36 -26.37
CA GLN A 72 -20.01 -6.03 -27.21
C GLN A 72 -20.77 -7.13 -26.46
N VAL A 73 -22.05 -7.30 -26.77
CA VAL A 73 -22.88 -8.39 -26.24
C VAL A 73 -23.71 -8.97 -27.37
N GLN A 74 -23.63 -10.28 -27.56
CA GLN A 74 -24.45 -10.99 -28.54
C GLN A 74 -25.72 -11.50 -27.86
N VAL A 75 -26.87 -11.10 -28.41
CA VAL A 75 -28.19 -11.48 -27.91
C VAL A 75 -28.83 -12.41 -28.92
N SER A 76 -29.09 -13.65 -28.51
CA SER A 76 -29.82 -14.63 -29.31
C SER A 76 -31.31 -14.54 -28.99
N LEU A 77 -32.14 -14.48 -30.02
CA LEU A 77 -33.57 -14.24 -29.94
C LEU A 77 -34.37 -15.45 -30.46
N SER A 78 -35.63 -15.55 -30.07
CA SER A 78 -36.54 -16.60 -30.58
C SER A 78 -36.86 -16.45 -32.07
N ARG A 79 -36.69 -15.25 -32.62
CA ARG A 79 -36.86 -14.89 -34.04
C ARG A 79 -36.10 -13.60 -34.35
N GLU A 80 -36.00 -13.25 -35.62
CA GLU A 80 -35.40 -11.99 -36.08
C GLU A 80 -36.05 -10.74 -35.44
N LEU A 81 -35.20 -9.76 -35.12
CA LEU A 81 -35.56 -8.47 -34.51
C LEU A 81 -36.14 -7.51 -35.55
N ARG A 82 -37.44 -7.26 -35.48
CA ARG A 82 -38.18 -6.35 -36.37
C ARG A 82 -38.21 -4.93 -35.79
N ALA A 83 -38.45 -3.93 -36.64
CA ALA A 83 -38.51 -2.52 -36.23
C ALA A 83 -39.61 -2.22 -35.18
N ALA A 84 -40.68 -3.02 -35.13
CA ALA A 84 -41.75 -2.87 -34.15
C ALA A 84 -41.43 -3.50 -32.77
N ASP A 85 -40.39 -4.34 -32.70
CA ASP A 85 -40.02 -5.02 -31.46
C ASP A 85 -39.30 -4.04 -30.52
N LYS A 86 -39.62 -4.11 -29.23
CA LYS A 86 -38.97 -3.30 -28.20
C LYS A 86 -37.88 -4.12 -27.53
N LEU A 87 -36.62 -3.82 -27.84
CA LEU A 87 -35.46 -4.39 -27.16
C LEU A 87 -34.82 -3.32 -26.26
N SER A 88 -34.53 -3.67 -25.01
CA SER A 88 -33.78 -2.77 -24.12
C SER A 88 -32.90 -3.53 -23.14
N LEU A 89 -31.75 -2.96 -22.83
CA LEU A 89 -30.80 -3.48 -21.85
C LEU A 89 -31.01 -2.70 -20.55
N SER A 90 -31.28 -3.42 -19.46
CA SER A 90 -31.50 -2.86 -18.15
C SER A 90 -30.30 -3.17 -17.27
N PHE A 91 -29.60 -2.13 -16.79
CA PHE A 91 -28.46 -2.28 -15.88
C PHE A 91 -28.86 -1.78 -14.49
N SER A 92 -28.58 -2.55 -13.45
CA SER A 92 -28.82 -2.14 -12.06
C SER A 92 -27.56 -2.27 -11.20
N ILE A 93 -27.34 -1.31 -10.32
CA ILE A 93 -26.23 -1.29 -9.36
C ILE A 93 -26.75 -1.03 -7.94
N GLY A 94 -26.19 -1.76 -6.98
CA GLY A 94 -26.60 -1.73 -5.57
C GLY A 94 -27.86 -2.56 -5.27
N GLU A 95 -28.22 -2.63 -3.99
CA GLU A 95 -29.30 -3.51 -3.50
C GLU A 95 -30.72 -3.01 -3.86
N ASN A 96 -30.92 -1.69 -3.93
CA ASN A 96 -32.24 -1.07 -4.19
C ASN A 96 -32.18 -0.14 -5.41
N PRO A 97 -32.14 -0.69 -6.64
CA PRO A 97 -31.94 0.10 -7.86
C PRO A 97 -33.20 0.90 -8.24
N MET A 98 -33.02 2.19 -8.50
CA MET A 98 -34.06 3.17 -8.81
C MET A 98 -33.62 4.10 -9.94
N LYS A 99 -34.53 4.38 -10.90
CA LYS A 99 -34.22 5.22 -12.07
C LYS A 99 -33.82 6.65 -11.70
N ASN A 100 -34.57 7.28 -10.80
CA ASN A 100 -34.31 8.67 -10.37
C ASN A 100 -33.02 8.85 -9.56
N ARG A 101 -32.41 7.76 -9.07
CA ARG A 101 -31.12 7.76 -8.37
C ARG A 101 -29.96 7.32 -9.27
N GLY A 102 -30.22 7.06 -10.56
CA GLY A 102 -29.22 6.58 -11.52
C GLY A 102 -28.72 5.16 -11.26
N SER A 103 -29.35 4.41 -10.35
CA SER A 103 -28.99 3.02 -10.01
C SER A 103 -29.73 1.98 -10.83
N LEU A 104 -30.71 2.39 -11.64
CA LEU A 104 -31.37 1.57 -12.65
C LEU A 104 -31.39 2.29 -14.00
N LEU A 105 -30.64 1.77 -14.96
CA LEU A 105 -30.54 2.27 -16.32
C LEU A 105 -31.34 1.35 -17.25
N SER A 106 -32.03 1.91 -18.24
CA SER A 106 -32.74 1.14 -19.26
C SER A 106 -32.43 1.75 -20.62
N LEU A 107 -31.48 1.14 -21.32
CA LEU A 107 -30.90 1.62 -22.56
C LEU A 107 -31.63 0.98 -23.74
N LYS A 108 -31.92 1.79 -24.76
CA LYS A 108 -32.57 1.37 -26.00
C LYS A 108 -31.65 1.70 -27.16
N PRO A 109 -31.51 0.83 -28.17
CA PRO A 109 -30.61 1.08 -29.29
C PRO A 109 -30.92 2.36 -30.07
N GLU A 110 -32.16 2.85 -30.03
CA GLU A 110 -32.61 4.00 -30.82
C GLU A 110 -32.46 5.36 -30.10
N ARG A 111 -31.97 5.38 -28.85
CA ARG A 111 -31.88 6.61 -28.05
C ARG A 111 -30.60 6.64 -27.22
N GLU A 112 -29.96 7.81 -27.18
CA GLU A 112 -28.90 8.08 -26.22
C GLU A 112 -29.48 8.32 -24.83
N ASP A 113 -28.82 7.78 -23.80
CA ASP A 113 -29.16 8.06 -22.42
C ASP A 113 -28.60 9.43 -22.00
N PRO A 114 -29.38 10.27 -21.28
CA PRO A 114 -28.91 11.58 -20.82
C PRO A 114 -27.66 11.53 -19.93
N ASN A 115 -27.32 10.39 -19.32
CA ASN A 115 -26.13 10.25 -18.48
C ASN A 115 -24.90 9.75 -19.25
N GLY A 116 -24.96 9.71 -20.59
CA GLY A 116 -23.84 9.36 -21.46
C GLY A 116 -23.69 7.86 -21.75
N TRP A 117 -24.61 7.02 -21.28
CA TRP A 117 -24.66 5.61 -21.67
C TRP A 117 -25.28 5.45 -23.07
N LYS A 118 -24.73 4.56 -23.88
CA LYS A 118 -25.19 4.31 -25.24
C LYS A 118 -25.27 2.82 -25.52
N VAL A 119 -26.30 2.41 -26.26
CA VAL A 119 -26.39 1.07 -26.85
C VAL A 119 -26.66 1.26 -28.33
N SER A 120 -25.98 0.49 -29.17
CA SER A 120 -26.23 0.48 -30.62
C SER A 120 -26.26 -0.95 -31.16
N VAL A 121 -27.01 -1.16 -32.24
CA VAL A 121 -26.98 -2.44 -32.97
C VAL A 121 -25.82 -2.40 -33.95
N VAL A 122 -24.83 -3.27 -33.75
CA VAL A 122 -23.66 -3.39 -34.64
C VAL A 122 -23.97 -4.27 -35.84
N LYS A 123 -24.61 -5.41 -35.60
CA LYS A 123 -24.94 -6.40 -36.63
C LYS A 123 -26.21 -7.16 -36.28
N LYS A 124 -27.02 -7.46 -37.28
CA LYS A 124 -28.14 -8.41 -37.20
C LYS A 124 -27.86 -9.58 -38.13
N ASN A 125 -28.00 -10.81 -37.63
CA ASN A 125 -27.82 -12.01 -38.42
C ASN A 125 -28.90 -13.04 -38.04
N GLY A 126 -30.01 -13.07 -38.80
CA GLY A 126 -31.16 -13.91 -38.47
C GLY A 126 -31.69 -13.60 -37.06
N ASN A 127 -31.56 -14.58 -36.17
CA ASN A 127 -32.03 -14.49 -34.78
C ASN A 127 -31.00 -13.90 -33.81
N GLU A 128 -29.81 -13.53 -34.28
CA GLU A 128 -28.75 -12.96 -33.46
C GLU A 128 -28.64 -11.45 -33.66
N CYS A 129 -28.50 -10.73 -32.55
CA CYS A 129 -28.29 -9.30 -32.54
C CYS A 129 -27.02 -8.98 -31.76
N LEU A 130 -26.00 -8.46 -32.45
CA LEU A 130 -24.78 -7.97 -31.83
C LEU A 130 -24.98 -6.52 -31.41
N LEU A 131 -24.88 -6.27 -30.12
CA LEU A 131 -25.03 -4.94 -29.52
C LEU A 131 -23.67 -4.43 -29.05
N SER A 132 -23.44 -3.12 -29.19
CA SER A 132 -22.34 -2.43 -28.53
C SER A 132 -22.90 -1.54 -27.43
N VAL A 133 -22.35 -1.68 -26.23
CA VAL A 133 -22.71 -0.90 -25.03
C VAL A 133 -21.52 -0.02 -24.67
N THR A 134 -21.74 1.29 -24.58
CA THR A 134 -20.74 2.25 -24.08
C THR A 134 -21.26 2.87 -22.80
N SER A 135 -20.51 2.72 -21.71
CA SER A 135 -20.82 3.41 -20.46
C SER A 135 -20.26 4.83 -20.48
N SER A 136 -20.83 5.71 -19.66
CA SER A 136 -20.25 7.03 -19.42
C SER A 136 -18.84 6.91 -18.83
N PRO A 137 -17.86 7.75 -19.22
CA PRO A 137 -16.55 7.81 -18.55
C PRO A 137 -16.67 8.25 -17.08
N ASN A 138 -17.80 8.84 -16.69
CA ASN A 138 -18.13 9.19 -15.30
C ASN A 138 -19.11 8.20 -14.65
N ALA A 139 -19.26 6.98 -15.18
CA ALA A 139 -20.11 5.97 -14.57
C ALA A 139 -19.55 5.56 -13.18
N PRO A 140 -20.43 5.28 -12.19
CA PRO A 140 -20.00 4.72 -10.91
C PRO A 140 -19.29 3.38 -11.11
N VAL A 141 -18.15 3.17 -10.47
CA VAL A 141 -17.49 1.86 -10.47
C VAL A 141 -18.24 0.88 -9.57
N GLY A 142 -18.24 -0.40 -9.91
CA GLY A 142 -18.93 -1.44 -9.14
C GLY A 142 -19.50 -2.58 -9.98
N LYS A 143 -20.37 -3.37 -9.33
CA LYS A 143 -21.08 -4.52 -9.94
C LYS A 143 -22.42 -4.07 -10.51
N TYR A 144 -22.62 -4.30 -11.81
CA TYR A 144 -23.86 -4.04 -12.53
C TYR A 144 -24.54 -5.35 -12.91
N ASN A 145 -25.81 -5.53 -12.57
CA ASN A 145 -26.61 -6.65 -13.07
C ASN A 145 -27.28 -6.26 -14.40
N LEU A 146 -27.08 -7.07 -15.43
CA LEU A 146 -27.76 -6.94 -16.71
C LEU A 146 -29.03 -7.78 -16.75
N HIS A 147 -30.11 -7.15 -17.20
CA HIS A 147 -31.31 -7.84 -17.67
C HIS A 147 -31.65 -7.36 -19.08
N VAL A 148 -32.10 -8.26 -19.96
CA VAL A 148 -32.56 -7.88 -21.30
C VAL A 148 -34.07 -7.98 -21.36
N LYS A 149 -34.72 -6.90 -21.84
CA LYS A 149 -36.17 -6.81 -21.92
C LYS A 149 -36.63 -6.79 -23.36
N THR A 150 -37.55 -7.70 -23.70
CA THR A 150 -38.24 -7.77 -24.99
C THR A 150 -39.75 -7.66 -24.79
N GLY A 151 -40.33 -6.49 -25.07
CA GLY A 151 -41.73 -6.22 -24.71
C GLY A 151 -41.97 -6.34 -23.20
N THR A 152 -42.75 -7.35 -22.77
CA THR A 152 -43.00 -7.68 -21.35
C THR A 152 -42.07 -8.75 -20.79
N ASN A 153 -41.29 -9.43 -21.64
CA ASN A 153 -40.39 -10.49 -21.23
C ASN A 153 -39.10 -9.90 -20.64
N ILE A 154 -38.61 -10.49 -19.56
CA ILE A 154 -37.33 -10.13 -18.92
C ILE A 154 -36.48 -11.39 -18.88
N TYR A 155 -35.28 -11.30 -19.44
CA TYR A 155 -34.27 -12.36 -19.41
C TYR A 155 -33.13 -11.94 -18.48
N THR A 156 -32.74 -12.86 -17.59
CA THR A 156 -31.62 -12.70 -16.67
C THR A 156 -30.54 -13.74 -17.00
N PRO A 157 -29.38 -13.31 -17.51
CA PRO A 157 -28.28 -14.23 -17.84
C PRO A 157 -27.62 -14.82 -16.59
N GLU A 158 -27.15 -16.07 -16.68
CA GLU A 158 -26.51 -16.84 -15.60
C GLU A 158 -25.22 -16.19 -15.05
N ASN A 159 -24.52 -15.39 -15.87
CA ASN A 159 -23.38 -14.55 -15.47
C ASN A 159 -23.65 -13.06 -15.65
N GLY A 160 -24.88 -12.62 -15.36
CA GLY A 160 -25.36 -11.26 -15.64
C GLY A 160 -24.70 -10.12 -14.87
N VAL A 161 -23.80 -10.43 -13.93
CA VAL A 161 -22.99 -9.40 -13.27
C VAL A 161 -21.85 -8.98 -14.18
N ILE A 162 -21.72 -7.67 -14.38
CA ILE A 162 -20.63 -7.02 -15.09
C ILE A 162 -19.89 -6.12 -14.09
N TYR A 163 -18.57 -6.29 -14.00
CA TYR A 163 -17.71 -5.44 -13.19
C TYR A 163 -17.29 -4.25 -14.03
N LEU A 164 -17.61 -3.03 -13.57
CA LEU A 164 -17.23 -1.79 -14.23
C LEU A 164 -16.16 -1.07 -13.39
N LEU A 165 -14.98 -0.90 -13.97
CA LEU A 165 -13.80 -0.31 -13.32
C LEU A 165 -13.49 1.10 -13.84
N PHE A 166 -12.58 1.78 -13.16
CA PHE A 166 -11.96 3.00 -13.68
C PHE A 166 -11.14 2.71 -14.96
N ASN A 167 -10.97 3.73 -15.80
CA ASN A 167 -10.35 3.58 -17.11
C ASN A 167 -9.16 4.52 -17.37
N PRO A 168 -7.93 4.07 -17.04
CA PRO A 168 -6.70 4.81 -17.35
C PRO A 168 -6.43 5.04 -18.85
N TRP A 169 -7.11 4.31 -19.74
CA TRP A 169 -6.98 4.42 -21.20
C TRP A 169 -8.01 5.36 -21.84
N CYS A 170 -8.92 5.96 -21.07
CA CYS A 170 -9.94 6.87 -21.59
C CYS A 170 -9.60 8.31 -21.19
N GLU A 171 -9.34 9.19 -22.17
CA GLU A 171 -8.98 10.61 -21.96
C GLU A 171 -10.02 11.39 -21.15
N ASP A 172 -11.29 11.00 -21.26
CA ASP A 172 -12.39 11.61 -20.52
C ASP A 172 -12.52 11.10 -19.07
N ASP A 173 -11.78 10.06 -18.69
CA ASP A 173 -11.79 9.51 -17.34
C ASP A 173 -10.86 10.32 -16.42
N ALA A 174 -11.31 10.57 -15.19
CA ALA A 174 -10.51 11.25 -14.17
C ALA A 174 -9.19 10.54 -13.83
N VAL A 175 -9.02 9.25 -14.14
CA VAL A 175 -7.77 8.51 -13.92
C VAL A 175 -6.93 8.31 -15.19
N TYR A 176 -7.22 9.04 -16.27
CA TYR A 176 -6.47 8.92 -17.52
C TYR A 176 -4.96 9.10 -17.31
N MET A 177 -4.19 8.17 -17.85
CA MET A 177 -2.72 8.18 -17.85
C MET A 177 -2.24 8.01 -19.29
N ALA A 178 -1.51 9.00 -19.79
CA ALA A 178 -1.13 9.03 -21.20
C ALA A 178 -0.10 7.95 -21.54
N ASP A 179 0.93 7.79 -20.70
CA ASP A 179 2.06 6.92 -20.96
C ASP A 179 1.70 5.42 -20.82
N GLU A 180 2.02 4.62 -21.85
CA GLU A 180 1.71 3.18 -21.88
C GLU A 180 2.59 2.37 -20.91
N ALA A 181 3.84 2.76 -20.70
CA ALA A 181 4.73 2.07 -19.76
C ALA A 181 4.31 2.34 -18.31
N GLU A 182 3.87 3.56 -18.01
CA GLU A 182 3.28 3.90 -16.71
C GLU A 182 1.97 3.16 -16.47
N LYS A 183 1.10 3.00 -17.49
CA LYS A 183 -0.12 2.18 -17.36
C LYS A 183 0.20 0.71 -17.10
N GLU A 184 1.21 0.16 -17.79
CA GLU A 184 1.69 -1.19 -17.53
C GLU A 184 2.18 -1.31 -16.08
N GLU A 185 3.05 -0.41 -15.62
CA GLU A 185 3.63 -0.46 -14.28
C GLU A 185 2.61 -0.21 -13.15
N TYR A 186 1.77 0.81 -13.30
CA TYR A 186 0.94 1.33 -12.21
C TYR A 186 -0.48 0.78 -12.20
N VAL A 187 -0.86 -0.04 -13.19
CA VAL A 187 -2.19 -0.70 -13.25
C VAL A 187 -2.04 -2.21 -13.46
N LEU A 188 -1.25 -2.63 -14.46
CA LEU A 188 -1.22 -4.02 -14.91
C LEU A 188 -0.15 -4.87 -14.21
N ASN A 189 0.97 -4.30 -13.78
CA ASN A 189 2.00 -5.06 -13.08
C ASN A 189 1.48 -5.53 -11.71
N ASP A 190 1.49 -6.85 -11.49
CA ASP A 190 0.97 -7.49 -10.28
C ASP A 190 2.06 -7.91 -9.29
N THR A 191 3.30 -7.50 -9.56
CA THR A 191 4.45 -7.62 -8.66
C THR A 191 5.15 -6.26 -8.51
N GLY A 192 5.87 -6.04 -7.42
CA GLY A 192 6.61 -4.80 -7.20
C GLY A 192 7.67 -4.90 -6.11
N TYR A 193 8.27 -3.76 -5.79
CA TYR A 193 9.19 -3.61 -4.65
C TYR A 193 8.69 -2.51 -3.73
N ILE A 194 8.89 -2.74 -2.44
CA ILE A 194 8.74 -1.72 -1.41
C ILE A 194 10.12 -1.50 -0.81
N TYR A 195 10.57 -0.24 -0.74
CA TYR A 195 11.89 0.09 -0.21
C TYR A 195 11.80 0.32 1.29
N VAL A 196 12.71 -0.30 2.05
CA VAL A 196 12.71 -0.29 3.52
C VAL A 196 14.16 -0.12 4.01
N GLY A 197 14.36 -0.10 5.34
CA GLY A 197 15.68 0.00 5.96
C GLY A 197 15.91 1.35 6.65
N SER A 198 16.92 2.10 6.23
CA SER A 198 17.19 3.46 6.73
C SER A 198 17.65 4.36 5.60
N ALA A 199 17.71 5.68 5.82
CA ALA A 199 18.25 6.62 4.85
C ALA A 199 19.71 6.32 4.42
N TYR A 200 20.43 5.51 5.22
CA TYR A 200 21.82 5.13 5.00
C TYR A 200 21.99 3.70 4.43
N SER A 201 20.95 2.87 4.51
CA SER A 201 20.98 1.47 4.06
C SER A 201 19.60 1.07 3.54
N ILE A 202 19.29 1.52 2.31
CA ILE A 202 18.03 1.23 1.63
C ILE A 202 18.13 -0.11 0.92
N TYR A 203 17.12 -0.97 1.09
CA TYR A 203 17.01 -2.21 0.36
C TYR A 203 15.58 -2.48 -0.09
N ASP A 204 15.43 -3.30 -1.12
CA ASP A 204 14.13 -3.67 -1.68
C ASP A 204 13.51 -4.88 -0.96
N ARG A 205 12.18 -4.85 -0.87
CA ARG A 205 11.35 -5.97 -0.43
C ARG A 205 10.39 -6.30 -1.57
N PRO A 206 10.59 -7.42 -2.29
CA PRO A 206 9.64 -7.88 -3.29
C PRO A 206 8.24 -8.07 -2.68
N TRP A 207 7.21 -7.68 -3.40
CA TRP A 207 5.83 -7.76 -2.98
C TRP A 207 4.92 -8.24 -4.11
N ASN A 208 4.12 -9.27 -3.83
CA ASN A 208 3.11 -9.76 -4.74
C ASN A 208 1.79 -8.97 -4.52
N PHE A 209 1.49 -8.02 -5.40
CA PHE A 209 0.22 -7.29 -5.36
C PHE A 209 -0.96 -8.21 -5.72
N GLY A 210 -0.82 -8.98 -6.81
CA GLY A 210 -1.75 -10.03 -7.19
C GLY A 210 -3.20 -9.59 -7.40
N GLN A 211 -3.44 -8.39 -7.93
CA GLN A 211 -4.79 -7.84 -8.18
C GLN A 211 -5.68 -8.71 -9.09
N PHE A 212 -5.08 -9.65 -9.82
CA PHE A 212 -5.73 -10.56 -10.76
C PHE A 212 -6.01 -11.96 -10.19
N GLU A 213 -5.49 -12.27 -9.01
CA GLU A 213 -5.70 -13.58 -8.39
C GLU A 213 -7.16 -13.77 -7.95
N GLU A 214 -7.53 -15.03 -7.76
CA GLU A 214 -8.89 -15.44 -7.38
C GLU A 214 -9.38 -14.67 -6.14
N PHE A 215 -10.64 -14.21 -6.18
CA PHE A 215 -11.32 -13.47 -5.12
C PHE A 215 -10.75 -12.08 -4.76
N VAL A 216 -9.67 -11.61 -5.38
CA VAL A 216 -9.13 -10.27 -5.06
C VAL A 216 -10.04 -9.16 -5.57
N LEU A 217 -10.57 -9.27 -6.80
CA LEU A 217 -11.57 -8.33 -7.31
C LEU A 217 -12.87 -8.35 -6.50
N ASP A 218 -13.31 -9.53 -6.08
CA ASP A 218 -14.49 -9.67 -5.20
C ASP A 218 -14.27 -8.99 -3.84
N ALA A 219 -13.06 -9.11 -3.28
CA ALA A 219 -12.67 -8.43 -2.05
C ALA A 219 -12.73 -6.90 -2.22
N CYS A 220 -12.17 -6.37 -3.31
CA CYS A 220 -12.19 -4.94 -3.60
C CYS A 220 -13.62 -4.41 -3.80
N MET A 221 -14.47 -5.17 -4.50
CA MET A 221 -15.88 -4.80 -4.67
C MET A 221 -16.65 -4.87 -3.34
N TYR A 222 -16.31 -5.81 -2.47
CA TYR A 222 -16.87 -5.85 -1.11
C TYR A 222 -16.45 -4.64 -0.26
N LEU A 223 -15.19 -4.19 -0.35
CA LEU A 223 -14.74 -2.96 0.31
C LEU A 223 -15.49 -1.74 -0.21
N LEU A 224 -15.67 -1.64 -1.53
CA LEU A 224 -16.46 -0.58 -2.14
C LEU A 224 -17.92 -0.58 -1.65
N ASP A 225 -18.53 -1.75 -1.46
CA ASP A 225 -19.87 -1.86 -0.86
C ASP A 225 -19.87 -1.48 0.63
N LYS A 226 -18.85 -1.93 1.37
CA LYS A 226 -18.67 -1.63 2.80
C LYS A 226 -18.42 -0.15 3.09
N SER A 227 -17.83 0.58 2.15
CA SER A 227 -17.57 2.04 2.26
C SER A 227 -18.83 2.87 2.45
N LYS A 228 -20.00 2.33 2.06
CA LYS A 228 -21.28 3.06 2.04
C LYS A 228 -21.24 4.36 1.21
N LEU A 229 -20.24 4.52 0.34
CA LEU A 229 -20.20 5.61 -0.62
C LEU A 229 -21.45 5.57 -1.50
N LYS A 230 -22.07 6.73 -1.66
CA LYS A 230 -23.15 6.95 -2.62
C LYS A 230 -22.63 6.67 -4.02
N LEU A 231 -23.51 6.28 -4.93
CA LEU A 231 -23.11 6.02 -6.32
C LEU A 231 -22.47 7.22 -7.00
N THR A 232 -22.83 8.44 -6.62
CA THR A 232 -22.18 9.66 -7.13
C THR A 232 -20.73 9.77 -6.67
N GLU A 233 -20.43 9.36 -5.44
CA GLU A 233 -19.08 9.37 -4.86
C GLU A 233 -18.22 8.24 -5.47
N ARG A 234 -18.83 7.08 -5.80
CA ARG A 234 -18.17 6.00 -6.54
C ARG A 234 -17.79 6.34 -7.99
N ARG A 235 -18.14 7.54 -8.48
CA ARG A 235 -17.68 8.04 -9.80
C ARG A 235 -16.31 8.69 -9.70
N ASP A 236 -15.93 9.14 -8.51
CA ASP A 236 -14.79 10.01 -8.29
C ASP A 236 -13.65 9.22 -7.62
N PRO A 237 -12.47 9.11 -8.26
CA PRO A 237 -11.34 8.43 -7.66
C PRO A 237 -10.90 9.06 -6.35
N ALA A 238 -11.12 10.36 -6.10
CA ALA A 238 -10.72 11.00 -4.84
C ALA A 238 -11.52 10.44 -3.65
N HIS A 239 -12.84 10.33 -3.80
CA HIS A 239 -13.73 9.77 -2.79
C HIS A 239 -13.45 8.27 -2.57
N VAL A 240 -13.22 7.51 -3.64
CA VAL A 240 -12.87 6.09 -3.55
C VAL A 240 -11.53 5.92 -2.84
N SER A 241 -10.51 6.70 -3.20
CA SER A 241 -9.16 6.60 -2.59
C SER A 241 -9.20 6.90 -1.10
N ARG A 242 -9.91 7.96 -0.69
CA ARG A 242 -10.09 8.29 0.73
C ARG A 242 -10.78 7.17 1.49
N ALA A 243 -11.87 6.62 0.94
CA ALA A 243 -12.57 5.50 1.58
C ALA A 243 -11.72 4.22 1.66
N MET A 244 -10.90 3.92 0.64
CA MET A 244 -10.02 2.76 0.67
C MET A 244 -8.87 2.95 1.67
N SER A 245 -8.34 4.16 1.83
CA SER A 245 -7.34 4.47 2.87
C SER A 245 -7.86 4.11 4.27
N ALA A 246 -9.14 4.39 4.53
CA ALA A 246 -9.82 4.05 5.79
C ALA A 246 -10.10 2.55 5.93
N LEU A 247 -10.61 1.91 4.87
CA LEU A 247 -11.08 0.53 4.93
C LEU A 247 -9.97 -0.52 4.86
N VAL A 248 -8.77 -0.14 4.45
CA VAL A 248 -7.62 -1.05 4.50
C VAL A 248 -7.15 -1.23 5.94
N ASN A 249 -7.30 -0.25 6.84
CA ASN A 249 -7.09 -0.44 8.28
C ASN A 249 -8.36 -0.82 9.05
N ALA A 250 -8.18 -1.44 10.21
CA ALA A 250 -9.27 -2.03 10.98
C ALA A 250 -9.84 -1.12 12.07
N ASN A 251 -9.25 0.05 12.32
CA ASN A 251 -9.41 0.80 13.55
C ASN A 251 -10.86 1.24 13.81
N ASP A 252 -11.58 1.69 12.78
CA ASP A 252 -12.94 2.22 12.93
C ASP A 252 -14.00 1.33 12.28
N ASP A 253 -13.79 0.95 11.03
CA ASP A 253 -14.80 0.30 10.18
C ASP A 253 -14.65 -1.24 10.13
N SER A 254 -13.81 -1.83 11.01
CA SER A 254 -13.42 -3.24 10.92
C SER A 254 -12.93 -3.60 9.51
N GLY A 255 -12.08 -2.75 8.95
CA GLY A 255 -11.44 -2.92 7.65
C GLY A 255 -10.45 -4.08 7.58
N VAL A 256 -9.58 -4.09 6.57
CA VAL A 256 -8.82 -5.28 6.15
C VAL A 256 -7.80 -5.73 7.20
N LEU A 257 -6.94 -4.83 7.67
CA LEU A 257 -5.77 -5.16 8.48
C LEU A 257 -5.79 -4.46 9.84
N LEU A 258 -5.46 -5.22 10.89
CA LEU A 258 -5.19 -4.67 12.21
C LEU A 258 -3.69 -4.37 12.35
N GLY A 259 -3.37 -3.12 12.67
CA GLY A 259 -1.99 -2.67 12.89
C GLY A 259 -1.39 -3.21 14.19
N ASN A 260 -0.12 -3.58 14.18
CA ASN A 260 0.61 -3.93 15.42
C ASN A 260 2.13 -3.72 15.26
N TRP A 261 2.71 -2.96 16.18
CA TRP A 261 4.14 -2.60 16.26
C TRP A 261 4.77 -3.00 17.61
N SER A 262 4.12 -3.89 18.36
CA SER A 262 4.61 -4.30 19.68
C SER A 262 5.82 -5.24 19.63
N GLY A 263 6.12 -5.80 18.45
CA GLY A 263 7.10 -6.87 18.29
C GLY A 263 6.65 -8.24 18.81
N ASN A 264 5.38 -8.38 19.21
CA ASN A 264 4.75 -9.64 19.64
C ASN A 264 3.45 -9.89 18.85
N TYR A 265 3.42 -11.00 18.12
CA TYR A 265 2.36 -11.34 17.17
C TYR A 265 1.68 -12.67 17.45
N ALA A 266 1.81 -13.24 18.66
CA ALA A 266 1.31 -14.58 19.02
C ALA A 266 -0.16 -14.88 18.63
N ASN A 267 -1.01 -13.86 18.49
CA ASN A 267 -2.43 -13.98 18.14
C ASN A 267 -2.75 -13.70 16.64
N GLY A 268 -1.74 -13.73 15.77
CA GLY A 268 -1.87 -13.44 14.34
C GLY A 268 -0.62 -13.83 13.57
N THR A 269 -0.46 -13.24 12.39
CA THR A 269 0.71 -13.36 11.54
C THR A 269 1.62 -12.16 11.78
N SER A 270 2.92 -12.40 11.94
CA SER A 270 3.90 -11.31 12.01
C SER A 270 3.83 -10.48 10.74
N PRO A 271 3.85 -9.12 10.82
CA PRO A 271 3.97 -8.26 9.65
C PRO A 271 5.18 -8.60 8.76
N MET A 272 6.21 -9.18 9.36
CA MET A 272 7.41 -9.64 8.68
C MET A 272 7.21 -10.94 7.90
N ASP A 273 6.11 -11.67 8.02
CA ASP A 273 5.91 -12.93 7.30
C ASP A 273 5.24 -12.73 5.95
N TRP A 274 4.52 -11.62 5.76
CA TRP A 274 3.82 -11.35 4.52
C TRP A 274 4.80 -11.15 3.35
N ILE A 275 4.42 -11.73 2.21
CA ILE A 275 5.12 -11.61 0.91
C ILE A 275 4.25 -10.94 -0.17
N GLY A 276 2.98 -10.65 0.15
CA GLY A 276 2.01 -10.15 -0.80
C GLY A 276 0.64 -9.87 -0.18
N SER A 277 -0.23 -9.26 -0.98
CA SER A 277 -1.57 -8.83 -0.58
C SER A 277 -2.64 -9.91 -0.75
N VAL A 278 -2.37 -10.94 -1.56
CA VAL A 278 -3.36 -11.92 -2.02
C VAL A 278 -3.99 -12.67 -0.85
N THR A 279 -3.16 -13.29 0.00
CA THR A 279 -3.63 -14.08 1.14
C THR A 279 -4.37 -13.23 2.17
N ILE A 280 -3.91 -12.00 2.40
CA ILE A 280 -4.57 -11.02 3.28
C ILE A 280 -5.99 -10.72 2.78
N LEU A 281 -6.13 -10.31 1.52
CA LEU A 281 -7.43 -9.94 0.95
C LEU A 281 -8.37 -11.15 0.84
N GLN A 282 -7.85 -12.34 0.49
CA GLN A 282 -8.64 -13.57 0.45
C GLN A 282 -9.13 -13.97 1.85
N GLN A 283 -8.27 -13.88 2.87
CA GLN A 283 -8.65 -14.15 4.26
C GLN A 283 -9.71 -13.16 4.75
N TYR A 284 -9.51 -11.86 4.50
CA TYR A 284 -10.48 -10.83 4.85
C TYR A 284 -11.82 -11.08 4.14
N TYR A 285 -11.79 -11.34 2.83
CA TYR A 285 -13.00 -11.56 2.05
C TYR A 285 -13.75 -12.82 2.48
N LYS A 286 -13.05 -13.90 2.84
CA LYS A 286 -13.67 -15.14 3.31
C LYS A 286 -14.28 -14.99 4.71
N THR A 287 -13.58 -14.32 5.62
CA THR A 287 -13.97 -14.26 7.04
C THR A 287 -14.81 -13.03 7.40
N LYS A 288 -14.75 -11.97 6.57
CA LYS A 288 -15.30 -10.63 6.82
C LYS A 288 -14.81 -10.01 8.13
N LYS A 289 -13.64 -10.44 8.61
CA LYS A 289 -13.01 -10.00 9.86
C LYS A 289 -11.61 -9.45 9.57
N PRO A 290 -11.13 -8.45 10.34
CA PRO A 290 -9.77 -7.95 10.22
C PRO A 290 -8.71 -9.05 10.29
N VAL A 291 -7.73 -8.97 9.41
CA VAL A 291 -6.54 -9.82 9.36
C VAL A 291 -5.48 -9.24 10.29
N ARG A 292 -4.81 -10.12 11.03
CA ARG A 292 -3.79 -9.78 12.02
C ARG A 292 -2.44 -10.30 11.54
N TYR A 293 -1.36 -9.53 11.47
CA TYR A 293 -1.23 -8.07 11.66
C TYR A 293 -0.55 -7.41 10.47
N GLY A 294 -0.62 -6.09 10.40
CA GLY A 294 0.08 -5.27 9.40
C GLY A 294 0.92 -4.18 10.04
N GLN A 295 1.89 -3.70 9.27
CA GLN A 295 2.66 -2.48 9.48
C GLN A 295 2.68 -1.66 8.17
N CYS A 296 3.29 -0.48 8.14
CA CYS A 296 3.12 0.49 7.03
C CYS A 296 3.28 -0.11 5.62
N TRP A 297 4.33 -0.90 5.37
CA TRP A 297 4.53 -1.53 4.06
C TRP A 297 3.46 -2.58 3.70
N VAL A 298 2.89 -3.26 4.71
CA VAL A 298 1.80 -4.23 4.52
C VAL A 298 0.52 -3.48 4.16
N PHE A 299 0.22 -2.38 4.86
CA PHE A 299 -0.89 -1.49 4.55
C PHE A 299 -0.76 -0.93 3.12
N ALA A 300 0.40 -0.36 2.80
CA ALA A 300 0.69 0.19 1.48
C ALA A 300 0.61 -0.86 0.36
N GLY A 301 1.12 -2.08 0.61
CA GLY A 301 1.02 -3.20 -0.33
C GLY A 301 -0.43 -3.59 -0.63
N VAL A 302 -1.26 -3.69 0.41
CA VAL A 302 -2.69 -4.02 0.27
C VAL A 302 -3.47 -2.89 -0.39
N LEU A 303 -3.25 -1.64 0.03
CA LEU A 303 -3.90 -0.48 -0.58
C LEU A 303 -3.52 -0.35 -2.06
N ASN A 304 -2.25 -0.54 -2.42
CA ASN A 304 -1.81 -0.56 -3.82
C ASN A 304 -2.58 -1.62 -4.63
N THR A 305 -2.69 -2.85 -4.11
CA THR A 305 -3.49 -3.91 -4.75
C THR A 305 -4.94 -3.47 -4.96
N VAL A 306 -5.59 -2.90 -3.94
CA VAL A 306 -6.99 -2.46 -4.03
C VAL A 306 -7.16 -1.38 -5.10
N MET A 307 -6.29 -0.37 -5.12
CA MET A 307 -6.37 0.74 -6.08
C MET A 307 -6.14 0.27 -7.51
N ARG A 308 -5.09 -0.55 -7.75
CA ARG A 308 -4.82 -1.14 -9.08
C ARG A 308 -5.96 -2.06 -9.53
N CYS A 309 -6.50 -2.87 -8.62
CA CYS A 309 -7.62 -3.77 -8.89
C CYS A 309 -8.89 -3.00 -9.33
N LEU A 310 -9.13 -1.82 -8.77
CA LEU A 310 -10.25 -0.95 -9.16
C LEU A 310 -9.97 -0.13 -10.44
N GLY A 311 -8.74 -0.15 -10.94
CA GLY A 311 -8.31 0.56 -12.14
C GLY A 311 -7.80 1.98 -11.91
N VAL A 312 -7.44 2.34 -10.68
CA VAL A 312 -6.76 3.61 -10.37
C VAL A 312 -5.25 3.36 -10.43
N PRO A 313 -4.48 4.06 -11.29
CA PRO A 313 -3.03 3.89 -11.32
C PRO A 313 -2.42 4.27 -9.97
N CYS A 314 -1.61 3.38 -9.41
CA CYS A 314 -1.11 3.49 -8.04
C CYS A 314 0.32 2.95 -7.90
N ARG A 315 1.12 3.57 -7.04
CA ARG A 315 2.48 3.12 -6.68
C ARG A 315 2.70 3.19 -5.17
N CYS A 316 3.53 2.28 -4.63
CA CYS A 316 4.02 2.41 -3.26
C CYS A 316 5.13 3.47 -3.22
N VAL A 317 5.15 4.26 -2.15
CA VAL A 317 6.15 5.29 -1.89
C VAL A 317 6.72 5.07 -0.51
N SER A 318 8.05 5.05 -0.42
CA SER A 318 8.77 4.96 0.84
C SER A 318 9.51 6.27 1.10
N THR A 319 9.34 6.85 2.27
CA THR A 319 10.20 7.95 2.75
C THR A 319 11.13 7.43 3.85
N PHE A 320 12.32 8.02 4.01
CA PHE A 320 13.28 7.67 5.04
C PHE A 320 13.48 8.84 6.00
N ASP A 321 13.72 8.54 7.28
CA ASP A 321 13.62 9.53 8.36
C ASP A 321 12.25 10.24 8.32
N SER A 322 11.16 9.47 8.33
CA SER A 322 9.78 10.00 8.31
C SER A 322 9.43 10.59 9.66
N ALA A 323 8.99 11.84 9.70
CA ALA A 323 8.46 12.43 10.92
C ALA A 323 7.04 11.93 11.19
N HIS A 324 6.71 11.71 12.45
CA HIS A 324 5.35 11.64 12.95
C HIS A 324 5.20 12.77 13.96
N ASP A 325 4.80 13.94 13.47
CA ASP A 325 4.53 15.15 14.25
C ASP A 325 3.12 15.06 14.85
N THR A 326 3.06 14.89 16.18
CA THR A 326 1.81 14.74 16.92
C THR A 326 1.26 16.07 17.43
N GLU A 327 2.05 17.14 17.37
CA GLU A 327 1.69 18.47 17.89
C GLU A 327 1.25 19.45 16.78
N GLU A 328 1.28 19.01 15.51
CA GLU A 328 1.03 19.83 14.33
C GLU A 328 1.88 21.11 14.31
N ASN A 329 3.15 21.03 14.73
CA ASN A 329 4.01 22.19 14.89
C ASN A 329 5.15 22.26 13.85
N LEU A 330 5.22 21.29 12.92
CA LEU A 330 6.27 21.08 11.90
C LEU A 330 7.68 20.86 12.48
N THR A 331 7.76 20.43 13.73
CA THR A 331 8.99 20.03 14.38
C THR A 331 8.80 18.66 15.02
N VAL A 332 9.90 17.93 15.20
CA VAL A 332 9.90 16.68 15.97
C VAL A 332 10.99 16.75 17.04
N ASP A 333 10.59 16.62 18.29
CA ASP A 333 11.49 16.76 19.44
C ASP A 333 12.08 15.40 19.86
N ILE A 334 13.41 15.30 19.80
CA ILE A 334 14.18 14.13 20.22
C ILE A 334 14.86 14.41 21.56
N TYR A 335 14.44 13.67 22.58
CA TYR A 335 15.01 13.77 23.92
C TYR A 335 16.08 12.70 24.14
N LEU A 336 17.27 13.14 24.55
CA LEU A 336 18.42 12.31 24.88
C LEU A 336 18.79 12.49 26.36
N ASN A 337 19.33 11.45 26.99
CA ASN A 337 19.95 11.61 28.31
C ASN A 337 21.44 12.05 28.19
N GLU A 338 22.11 12.23 29.33
CA GLU A 338 23.52 12.62 29.40
C GLU A 338 24.50 11.60 28.83
N LYS A 339 24.05 10.40 28.46
CA LYS A 339 24.82 9.36 27.79
C LYS A 339 24.54 9.29 26.28
N GLY A 340 23.69 10.18 25.76
CA GLY A 340 23.24 10.15 24.37
C GLY A 340 22.25 9.02 24.07
N GLU A 341 21.65 8.39 25.08
CA GLU A 341 20.59 7.39 24.88
C GLU A 341 19.25 8.09 24.67
N LYS A 342 18.46 7.61 23.71
CA LYS A 342 17.14 8.17 23.41
C LYS A 342 16.12 7.88 24.51
N LEU A 343 15.35 8.89 24.90
CA LEU A 343 14.31 8.85 25.94
C LEU A 343 12.92 8.88 25.32
N ASN A 344 12.50 7.77 24.70
CA ASN A 344 11.22 7.67 23.97
C ASN A 344 9.97 7.94 24.82
N SER A 345 10.05 7.90 26.15
CA SER A 345 8.91 8.18 27.03
C SER A 345 8.60 9.67 27.19
N LEU A 346 9.44 10.57 26.66
CA LEU A 346 9.31 12.02 26.84
C LEU A 346 8.63 12.75 25.68
N SER A 347 8.41 12.08 24.56
CA SER A 347 7.66 12.63 23.42
C SER A 347 6.77 11.55 22.80
N PHE A 348 5.64 11.97 22.25
CA PHE A 348 4.86 11.14 21.33
C PHE A 348 5.34 11.30 19.89
N ASP A 349 6.11 12.36 19.60
CA ASP A 349 6.76 12.51 18.30
C ASP A 349 7.78 11.40 18.10
N SER A 350 7.87 10.96 16.86
CA SER A 350 8.84 9.96 16.47
C SER A 350 9.38 10.24 15.08
N VAL A 351 10.59 9.75 14.84
CA VAL A 351 11.18 9.69 13.51
C VAL A 351 11.37 8.23 13.18
N TRP A 352 10.60 7.77 12.20
CA TRP A 352 10.66 6.41 11.71
C TRP A 352 11.81 6.32 10.70
N ASN A 353 12.64 5.29 10.80
CA ASN A 353 13.74 5.06 9.85
C ASN A 353 13.22 5.02 8.41
N PHE A 354 12.01 4.49 8.23
CA PHE A 354 11.21 4.64 7.01
C PHE A 354 9.72 4.58 7.33
N HIS A 355 8.92 5.14 6.42
CA HIS A 355 7.47 4.97 6.37
C HIS A 355 7.03 4.73 4.93
N VAL A 356 5.93 4.01 4.73
CA VAL A 356 5.45 3.62 3.40
C VAL A 356 3.97 3.95 3.26
N TRP A 357 3.63 4.70 2.20
CA TRP A 357 2.26 5.02 1.77
C TRP A 357 2.09 4.75 0.26
N ASN A 358 1.02 5.28 -0.34
CA ASN A 358 0.77 5.16 -1.77
C ASN A 358 0.54 6.51 -2.46
N ASP A 359 0.98 6.61 -3.71
CA ASP A 359 0.56 7.66 -4.63
C ASP A 359 -0.49 7.11 -5.59
N ALA A 360 -1.66 7.75 -5.68
CA ALA A 360 -2.72 7.42 -6.63
C ALA A 360 -2.86 8.53 -7.68
N TRP A 361 -2.90 8.16 -8.96
CA TRP A 361 -2.99 9.11 -10.07
C TRP A 361 -4.44 9.48 -10.36
N MET A 362 -4.77 10.77 -10.29
CA MET A 362 -6.10 11.26 -10.64
C MET A 362 -6.15 12.75 -10.97
N LYS A 363 -7.18 13.14 -11.71
CA LYS A 363 -7.62 14.53 -11.82
C LYS A 363 -8.34 14.96 -10.54
N ARG A 364 -8.01 16.14 -10.03
CA ARG A 364 -8.67 16.74 -8.87
C ARG A 364 -9.69 17.77 -9.31
N THR A 365 -10.94 17.34 -9.47
CA THR A 365 -12.06 18.20 -9.91
C THR A 365 -12.72 18.97 -8.77
N ASP A 366 -12.36 18.67 -7.53
CA ASP A 366 -12.85 19.26 -6.29
C ASP A 366 -12.04 20.48 -5.81
N MET A 367 -10.98 20.86 -6.52
CA MET A 367 -10.06 21.95 -6.13
C MET A 367 -9.54 22.73 -7.36
N PRO A 368 -8.80 23.85 -7.16
CA PRO A 368 -8.28 24.64 -8.27
C PRO A 368 -7.40 23.85 -9.24
N ASN A 369 -7.32 24.34 -10.48
CA ASN A 369 -6.47 23.74 -11.50
C ASN A 369 -5.01 23.69 -11.04
N GLY A 370 -4.32 22.60 -11.38
CA GLY A 370 -2.89 22.45 -11.15
C GLY A 370 -2.50 21.48 -10.04
N PHE A 371 -3.47 20.84 -9.36
CA PHE A 371 -3.24 19.84 -8.31
C PHE A 371 -3.62 18.40 -8.71
N SER A 372 -3.96 18.17 -9.98
CA SER A 372 -4.08 16.84 -10.57
C SER A 372 -2.72 16.13 -10.65
N GLY A 373 -2.75 14.82 -10.87
CA GLY A 373 -1.56 13.96 -10.94
C GLY A 373 -1.49 13.04 -9.73
N TRP A 374 -0.29 12.80 -9.20
CA TRP A 374 -0.09 11.98 -8.01
C TRP A 374 -0.69 12.60 -6.75
N GLN A 375 -1.45 11.80 -6.02
CA GLN A 375 -2.04 12.13 -4.74
C GLN A 375 -1.59 11.12 -3.68
N ALA A 376 -0.94 11.58 -2.62
CA ALA A 376 -0.57 10.76 -1.48
C ALA A 376 -1.84 10.30 -0.74
N ILE A 377 -1.94 9.00 -0.49
CA ILE A 377 -2.95 8.35 0.34
C ILE A 377 -2.24 7.35 1.26
N ASP A 378 -2.67 7.30 2.52
CA ASP A 378 -2.07 6.40 3.49
C ASP A 378 -3.15 5.66 4.28
N SER A 379 -2.99 4.33 4.36
CA SER A 379 -3.86 3.45 5.13
C SER A 379 -3.26 3.04 6.46
N THR A 380 -2.05 3.47 6.78
CA THR A 380 -1.44 3.28 8.09
C THR A 380 -2.17 4.16 9.11
N PRO A 381 -2.72 3.60 10.20
CA PRO A 381 -3.52 4.37 11.15
C PRO A 381 -2.61 5.18 12.11
N GLN A 382 -2.10 6.32 11.64
CA GLN A 382 -1.31 7.27 12.45
C GLN A 382 -2.20 8.34 13.05
N GLU A 383 -2.72 9.26 12.22
CA GLU A 383 -3.56 10.37 12.65
C GLU A 383 -5.02 10.23 12.21
N GLN A 384 -5.93 10.80 12.99
CA GLN A 384 -7.35 10.83 12.65
C GLN A 384 -7.68 12.05 11.79
N SER A 385 -8.20 11.79 10.58
CA SER A 385 -8.78 12.83 9.74
C SER A 385 -10.30 12.78 9.79
N GLN A 386 -10.91 13.87 10.29
CA GLN A 386 -12.36 13.97 10.46
C GLN A 386 -12.93 12.86 11.37
N GLY A 387 -12.18 12.51 12.43
CA GLY A 387 -12.57 11.51 13.43
C GLY A 387 -12.47 10.06 12.97
N ARG A 388 -11.69 9.78 11.91
CA ARG A 388 -11.41 8.43 11.40
C ARG A 388 -9.94 8.28 11.01
N PHE A 389 -9.40 7.07 11.13
CA PHE A 389 -8.09 6.72 10.62
C PHE A 389 -8.13 6.58 9.09
N GLN A 390 -7.93 7.70 8.41
CA GLN A 390 -7.90 7.83 6.96
C GLN A 390 -6.97 8.99 6.58
N CYS A 391 -6.24 8.89 5.48
CA CYS A 391 -5.30 9.93 5.05
C CYS A 391 -5.34 10.12 3.53
N GLY A 392 -5.45 11.37 3.11
CA GLY A 392 -5.48 11.78 1.71
C GLY A 392 -6.85 11.63 1.04
N PRO A 393 -6.95 11.83 -0.29
CA PRO A 393 -5.85 12.12 -1.22
C PRO A 393 -5.29 13.55 -1.06
N CYS A 394 -4.00 13.65 -0.75
CA CYS A 394 -3.24 14.89 -0.66
C CYS A 394 -2.46 15.11 -1.97
N PRO A 395 -2.61 16.24 -2.69
CA PRO A 395 -1.80 16.49 -3.88
C PRO A 395 -0.31 16.53 -3.54
N VAL A 396 0.51 15.70 -4.18
CA VAL A 396 1.98 15.71 -3.97
C VAL A 396 2.57 17.08 -4.26
N LYS A 397 2.02 17.79 -5.24
CA LYS A 397 2.38 19.18 -5.52
C LYS A 397 2.07 20.12 -4.36
N ALA A 398 0.95 19.95 -3.65
CA ALA A 398 0.62 20.80 -2.51
C ALA A 398 1.63 20.60 -1.37
N VAL A 399 2.09 19.36 -1.18
CA VAL A 399 3.18 19.04 -0.25
C VAL A 399 4.46 19.78 -0.66
N ARG A 400 4.85 19.71 -1.94
CA ARG A 400 6.05 20.42 -2.42
C ARG A 400 6.00 21.92 -2.23
N GLU A 401 4.87 22.54 -2.54
CA GLU A 401 4.72 24.01 -2.48
C GLU A 401 4.46 24.53 -1.05
N GLY A 402 4.15 23.68 -0.08
CA GLY A 402 3.76 24.12 1.28
C GLY A 402 2.31 24.61 1.37
N ASP A 403 1.44 24.16 0.46
CA ASP A 403 0.00 24.47 0.42
C ASP A 403 -0.82 23.62 1.39
N VAL A 404 -0.41 23.60 2.66
CA VAL A 404 -0.95 22.71 3.71
C VAL A 404 -2.39 23.01 4.14
N TYR A 405 -2.99 24.10 3.64
CA TYR A 405 -4.40 24.43 3.86
C TYR A 405 -5.36 23.62 2.95
N LEU A 406 -4.83 22.95 1.92
CA LEU A 406 -5.64 22.20 0.97
C LEU A 406 -6.07 20.85 1.55
N PRO A 407 -7.30 20.39 1.26
CA PRO A 407 -7.71 19.05 1.60
C PRO A 407 -7.04 18.02 0.66
N TYR A 408 -6.74 16.81 1.11
CA TYR A 408 -6.95 16.31 2.47
C TYR A 408 -5.61 16.15 3.17
N ASP A 409 -5.57 16.39 4.48
CA ASP A 409 -4.48 15.96 5.36
C ASP A 409 -3.09 16.53 5.01
N ALA A 410 -3.05 17.62 4.24
CA ALA A 410 -1.81 18.17 3.70
C ALA A 410 -0.81 18.63 4.78
N LYS A 411 -1.29 19.08 5.95
CA LYS A 411 -0.41 19.40 7.09
C LYS A 411 0.38 18.19 7.57
N PHE A 412 -0.31 17.06 7.78
CA PHE A 412 0.29 15.82 8.26
C PHE A 412 1.30 15.31 7.23
N VAL A 413 0.86 15.13 5.97
CA VAL A 413 1.74 14.65 4.89
C VAL A 413 2.94 15.57 4.66
N TYR A 414 2.78 16.89 4.84
CA TYR A 414 3.89 17.84 4.76
C TYR A 414 4.91 17.64 5.89
N ALA A 415 4.43 17.49 7.13
CA ALA A 415 5.29 17.27 8.28
C ALA A 415 6.12 15.98 8.12
N GLU A 416 5.53 14.90 7.60
CA GLU A 416 6.20 13.61 7.38
C GLU A 416 7.50 13.73 6.57
N VAL A 417 7.60 14.72 5.67
CA VAL A 417 8.74 14.89 4.76
C VAL A 417 9.54 16.20 4.94
N ASN A 418 9.05 17.16 5.72
CA ASN A 418 9.68 18.49 5.88
C ASN A 418 9.86 18.95 7.34
N ALA A 419 9.42 18.20 8.36
CA ALA A 419 9.56 18.65 9.74
C ALA A 419 11.03 18.90 10.13
N ASP A 420 11.27 19.93 10.95
CA ASP A 420 12.61 20.17 11.52
C ASP A 420 12.83 19.26 12.74
N ARG A 421 13.99 18.61 12.82
CA ARG A 421 14.34 17.74 13.97
C ARG A 421 15.06 18.55 15.04
N VAL A 422 14.58 18.51 16.28
CA VAL A 422 15.16 19.28 17.40
C VAL A 422 15.68 18.32 18.46
N TYR A 423 16.97 18.45 18.82
CA TYR A 423 17.58 17.65 19.88
C TYR A 423 17.58 18.36 21.22
N TRP A 424 17.15 17.65 22.26
CA TRP A 424 17.16 18.08 23.65
C TRP A 424 17.94 17.09 24.50
N VAL A 425 18.86 17.57 25.33
CA VAL A 425 19.49 16.77 26.38
C VAL A 425 18.77 17.04 27.71
N VAL A 426 18.35 15.96 28.36
CA VAL A 426 17.68 15.98 29.65
C VAL A 426 18.69 15.67 30.74
N LYS A 427 18.85 16.62 31.68
CA LYS A 427 19.74 16.49 32.83
C LYS A 427 18.96 16.61 34.13
N LYS A 428 19.39 15.88 35.15
CA LYS A 428 18.87 16.08 36.52
C LYS A 428 19.61 17.21 37.21
N VAL A 429 18.94 18.33 37.43
CA VAL A 429 19.45 19.47 38.19
C VAL A 429 18.62 19.62 39.46
N ASN A 430 19.27 19.49 40.61
CA ASN A 430 18.62 19.54 41.93
C ASN A 430 17.43 18.57 42.08
N GLY A 431 17.53 17.38 41.47
CA GLY A 431 16.48 16.37 41.49
C GLY A 431 15.32 16.59 40.50
N SER A 432 15.34 17.69 39.73
CA SER A 432 14.35 17.99 38.68
C SER A 432 14.94 17.82 37.29
N ASP A 433 14.15 17.33 36.34
CA ASP A 433 14.55 17.25 34.94
C ASP A 433 14.61 18.65 34.32
N LYS A 434 15.73 18.94 33.66
CA LYS A 434 15.97 20.17 32.90
C LYS A 434 16.32 19.82 31.47
N TYR A 435 15.75 20.58 30.54
CA TYR A 435 15.84 20.34 29.10
C TYR A 435 16.76 21.39 28.47
N PHE A 436 17.79 20.92 27.79
CA PHE A 436 18.78 21.77 27.13
C PHE A 436 18.75 21.50 25.63
N LYS A 437 18.39 22.50 24.83
CA LYS A 437 18.44 22.39 23.38
C LYS A 437 19.89 22.22 22.93
N VAL A 438 20.16 21.15 22.19
CA VAL A 438 21.50 20.85 21.65
C VAL A 438 21.64 21.33 20.22
N GLY A 439 20.59 21.19 19.41
CA GLY A 439 20.61 21.59 18.01
C GLY A 439 19.27 21.45 17.31
N THR A 440 19.18 22.03 16.12
CA THR A 440 18.07 21.82 15.19
C THR A 440 18.65 21.43 13.84
N GLU A 441 18.15 20.34 13.28
CA GLU A 441 18.50 19.87 11.94
C GLU A 441 17.30 20.07 11.02
N THR A 442 17.49 20.90 10.00
CA THR A 442 16.41 21.31 9.11
C THR A 442 16.34 20.51 7.81
N GLN A 443 17.24 19.54 7.65
CA GLN A 443 17.39 18.68 6.46
C GLN A 443 17.34 17.18 6.84
N ALA A 444 16.92 16.88 8.06
CA ALA A 444 17.00 15.53 8.61
C ALA A 444 15.85 14.62 8.15
N ILE A 445 14.67 15.19 7.95
CA ILE A 445 13.42 14.45 7.69
C ILE A 445 13.16 14.29 6.20
N GLY A 446 12.48 13.21 5.81
CA GLY A 446 11.97 13.04 4.45
C GLY A 446 13.05 12.82 3.39
N LYS A 447 14.00 11.93 3.66
CA LYS A 447 15.11 11.62 2.75
C LYS A 447 14.74 10.51 1.77
N ASN A 448 15.41 10.54 0.62
CA ASN A 448 15.42 9.45 -0.38
C ASN A 448 14.00 8.91 -0.67
N ILE A 449 13.02 9.79 -0.86
CA ILE A 449 11.64 9.35 -1.12
C ILE A 449 11.65 8.52 -2.40
N SER A 450 11.21 7.28 -2.29
CA SER A 450 11.52 6.22 -3.25
C SER A 450 10.28 5.51 -3.74
N THR A 451 10.30 5.14 -5.02
CA THR A 451 9.34 4.21 -5.61
C THR A 451 10.06 3.24 -6.55
N LYS A 452 9.34 2.23 -7.05
CA LYS A 452 9.87 1.32 -8.07
C LYS A 452 9.83 2.03 -9.42
N ALA A 453 10.96 1.98 -10.14
CA ALA A 453 11.06 2.53 -11.48
C ALA A 453 10.12 1.81 -12.47
N VAL A 454 9.57 2.57 -13.42
CA VAL A 454 8.72 2.06 -14.51
C VAL A 454 9.46 0.99 -15.30
N GLY A 455 8.87 -0.21 -15.38
CA GLY A 455 9.40 -1.35 -16.15
C GLY A 455 10.74 -1.91 -15.67
N GLN A 456 11.28 -1.43 -14.53
CA GLN A 456 12.61 -1.81 -14.06
C GLN A 456 12.58 -2.24 -12.59
N ASN A 457 13.40 -3.25 -12.26
CA ASN A 457 13.53 -3.76 -10.90
C ASN A 457 14.58 -2.99 -10.11
N ARG A 458 14.43 -1.65 -10.05
CA ARG A 458 15.35 -0.76 -9.33
C ARG A 458 14.61 0.42 -8.70
N ARG A 459 15.26 1.00 -7.70
CA ARG A 459 14.79 2.19 -6.99
C ARG A 459 14.81 3.40 -7.91
N GLU A 460 13.74 4.17 -7.88
CA GLU A 460 13.65 5.52 -8.41
C GLU A 460 13.49 6.51 -7.26
N ASP A 461 14.29 7.57 -7.28
CA ASP A 461 14.23 8.64 -6.27
C ASP A 461 13.31 9.76 -6.75
N ILE A 462 12.21 9.96 -6.02
CA ILE A 462 11.16 10.94 -6.30
C ILE A 462 11.12 12.05 -5.24
N THR A 463 12.20 12.24 -4.47
CA THR A 463 12.26 13.28 -3.42
C THR A 463 11.90 14.67 -3.95
N ARG A 464 12.31 14.97 -5.18
CA ARG A 464 12.03 16.25 -5.86
C ARG A 464 10.57 16.45 -6.26
N GLU A 465 9.76 15.39 -6.27
CA GLU A 465 8.31 15.52 -6.45
C GLU A 465 7.66 16.08 -5.18
N TYR A 466 8.18 15.72 -4.01
CA TYR A 466 7.62 16.04 -2.70
C TYR A 466 8.19 17.30 -2.06
N LYS A 467 9.44 17.67 -2.34
CA LYS A 467 10.07 18.87 -1.80
C LYS A 467 11.19 19.42 -2.67
N TYR A 468 11.53 20.68 -2.44
CA TYR A 468 12.66 21.34 -3.10
C TYR A 468 14.00 20.84 -2.52
N PRO A 469 15.13 21.01 -3.24
CA PRO A 469 16.44 20.61 -2.73
C PRO A 469 16.75 21.27 -1.39
N GLU A 470 17.26 20.48 -0.44
CA GLU A 470 17.64 20.96 0.88
C GLU A 470 18.62 22.15 0.81
N GLY A 471 18.39 23.17 1.62
CA GLY A 471 19.20 24.39 1.66
C GLY A 471 18.93 25.38 0.51
N SER A 472 17.98 25.09 -0.39
CA SER A 472 17.54 26.05 -1.42
C SER A 472 16.62 27.14 -0.84
N LYS A 473 16.49 28.26 -1.57
CA LYS A 473 15.56 29.35 -1.19
C LYS A 473 14.11 28.86 -1.26
N GLU A 474 13.80 28.05 -2.26
CA GLU A 474 12.47 27.49 -2.52
C GLU A 474 12.03 26.54 -1.41
N GLU A 475 12.93 25.70 -0.91
CA GLU A 475 12.68 24.82 0.24
C GLU A 475 12.26 25.62 1.47
N ARG A 476 13.01 26.67 1.82
CA ARG A 476 12.66 27.52 2.97
C ARG A 476 11.41 28.35 2.75
N MET A 477 11.14 28.78 1.52
CA MET A 477 9.88 29.45 1.18
C MET A 477 8.68 28.51 1.35
N SER A 478 8.81 27.25 0.94
CA SER A 478 7.78 26.21 1.15
C SER A 478 7.51 26.03 2.65
N MET A 479 8.56 25.89 3.47
CA MET A 479 8.43 25.74 4.92
C MET A 479 7.78 26.95 5.58
N GLN A 480 8.20 28.17 5.23
CA GLN A 480 7.59 29.41 5.73
C GLN A 480 6.12 29.53 5.34
N ARG A 481 5.77 29.14 4.11
CA ARG A 481 4.39 29.12 3.64
C ARG A 481 3.56 28.15 4.47
N ALA A 482 4.02 26.91 4.66
CA ALA A 482 3.35 25.92 5.48
C ALA A 482 3.14 26.41 6.93
N TYR A 483 4.18 26.94 7.57
CA TYR A 483 4.11 27.53 8.90
C TYR A 483 3.05 28.64 9.03
N SER A 484 2.91 29.49 8.01
CA SER A 484 1.96 30.60 8.03
C SER A 484 0.49 30.15 8.14
N PHE A 485 0.18 28.94 7.68
CA PHE A 485 -1.17 28.35 7.75
C PHE A 485 -1.40 27.51 9.01
N ILE A 486 -0.34 27.08 9.68
CA ILE A 486 -0.41 26.31 10.93
C ILE A 486 -0.46 27.23 12.15
N ARG A 487 0.25 28.37 12.11
CA ARG A 487 0.19 29.43 13.12
C ARG A 487 -0.30 30.73 12.51
N PRO A 488 -1.62 30.93 12.33
CA PRO A 488 -2.15 32.19 11.84
C PRO A 488 -1.72 33.32 12.78
N SER A 489 -1.11 34.36 12.22
CA SER A 489 -0.68 35.55 12.97
C SER A 489 -1.90 36.14 13.72
N GLY A 490 -1.99 35.95 15.04
CA GLY A 490 -3.08 36.51 15.86
C GLY A 490 -3.58 35.69 17.06
N LEU A 491 -3.22 34.41 17.19
CA LEU A 491 -3.57 33.58 18.36
C LEU A 491 -2.31 33.19 19.14
N MET A 492 -1.91 34.04 20.09
CA MET A 492 -0.89 33.69 21.09
C MET A 492 -1.49 32.71 22.10
N PRO A 493 -0.88 31.53 22.34
CA PRO A 493 -1.21 30.71 23.49
C PRO A 493 -0.85 31.47 24.78
N ARG A 494 -1.82 31.60 25.69
CA ARG A 494 -1.55 31.99 27.08
C ARG A 494 -0.94 30.79 27.83
N SER A 495 0.34 30.50 27.59
CA SER A 495 1.13 29.62 28.47
C SER A 495 2.61 29.97 28.38
N GLY A 496 3.22 30.20 29.54
CA GLY A 496 4.52 30.85 29.73
C GLY A 496 5.75 29.99 29.45
N TYR A 497 5.88 29.43 28.26
CA TYR A 497 7.15 28.93 27.74
C TYR A 497 7.37 29.51 26.35
N ALA A 498 7.95 30.71 26.33
CA ALA A 498 8.32 31.40 25.11
C ALA A 498 9.42 30.61 24.40
N SER A 499 9.06 29.94 23.30
CA SER A 499 10.00 29.56 22.25
C SER A 499 10.56 30.86 21.66
N THR A 500 11.82 31.16 21.95
CA THR A 500 12.56 32.30 21.40
C THR A 500 12.90 32.02 19.94
N VAL A 501 11.91 32.10 19.06
CA VAL A 501 12.15 32.45 17.65
C VAL A 501 11.85 33.93 17.55
N GLN A 502 12.89 34.75 17.74
CA GLN A 502 12.80 36.17 17.42
C GLN A 502 12.53 36.27 15.91
N THR A 503 11.36 36.76 15.55
CA THR A 503 11.10 37.26 14.20
C THR A 503 11.90 38.55 14.04
N PRO A 504 12.88 38.64 13.12
CA PRO A 504 13.47 39.92 12.79
C PRO A 504 12.39 40.73 12.08
N SER A 505 11.87 41.74 12.77
CA SER A 505 11.05 42.77 12.12
C SER A 505 11.93 43.49 11.08
N GLY A 506 11.74 43.21 9.79
CA GLY A 506 12.22 44.10 8.73
C GLY A 506 12.91 43.50 7.50
N SER A 507 13.03 42.18 7.33
CA SER A 507 13.58 41.59 6.08
C SER A 507 12.54 40.74 5.34
N THR A 508 12.14 41.17 4.15
CA THR A 508 11.24 40.44 3.22
C THR A 508 11.92 39.27 2.49
N GLU A 509 13.18 38.96 2.81
CA GLU A 509 13.92 37.84 2.22
C GLU A 509 13.87 36.64 3.18
N PRO A 510 13.42 35.46 2.73
CA PRO A 510 13.58 34.21 3.47
C PRO A 510 15.06 34.00 3.78
N LEU A 511 15.43 34.09 5.07
CA LEU A 511 16.77 33.70 5.51
C LEU A 511 16.88 32.19 5.31
N VAL A 512 17.72 31.77 4.37
CA VAL A 512 18.17 30.37 4.31
C VAL A 512 19.01 30.15 5.57
N PRO A 513 18.59 29.32 6.53
CA PRO A 513 19.44 28.95 7.64
C PRO A 513 20.66 28.25 7.01
N LYS A 514 21.81 28.91 7.06
CA LYS A 514 23.07 28.19 6.87
C LYS A 514 23.11 27.17 7.99
N GLU A 515 23.51 25.93 7.70
CA GLU A 515 23.82 24.96 8.76
C GLU A 515 24.63 25.69 9.85
N PRO A 516 24.42 25.41 11.14
CA PRO A 516 25.23 26.00 12.18
C PRO A 516 26.69 25.60 11.90
N VAL A 517 27.42 26.49 11.22
CA VAL A 517 28.83 26.32 10.93
C VAL A 517 29.49 26.51 12.28
N THR A 518 29.85 25.39 12.90
CA THR A 518 30.62 25.38 14.15
C THR A 518 31.87 26.21 13.93
N GLU A 519 32.24 27.04 14.91
CA GLU A 519 33.42 27.89 14.80
C GLU A 519 34.69 27.05 14.59
N THR A 520 34.67 25.82 15.12
CA THR A 520 35.71 24.81 14.97
C THR A 520 35.66 23.97 13.69
N GLY A 521 34.58 24.01 12.92
CA GLY A 521 34.35 23.06 11.83
C GLY A 521 34.27 21.60 12.32
N LEU A 522 33.75 21.39 13.54
CA LEU A 522 33.46 20.09 14.14
C LEU A 522 32.54 19.26 13.22
N ASN A 523 32.92 18.02 12.97
CA ASN A 523 32.12 17.03 12.24
C ASN A 523 32.23 15.65 12.90
N LEU A 524 31.17 14.85 12.80
CA LEU A 524 31.05 13.49 13.31
C LEU A 524 30.74 12.51 12.19
N GLU A 525 31.50 11.42 12.12
CA GLU A 525 31.26 10.29 11.23
C GLU A 525 31.07 9.01 12.06
N ILE A 526 30.10 8.18 11.69
CA ILE A 526 29.80 6.91 12.35
C ILE A 526 29.91 5.81 11.30
N THR A 527 30.76 4.82 11.53
CA THR A 527 31.00 3.71 10.59
C THR A 527 31.08 2.36 11.30
N ASN A 528 30.95 1.29 10.53
CA ASN A 528 31.31 -0.07 10.91
C ASN A 528 32.54 -0.50 10.10
N THR A 529 33.46 -1.26 10.72
CA THR A 529 34.70 -1.70 10.04
C THR A 529 34.49 -2.93 9.17
N GLU A 530 33.50 -3.75 9.50
CA GLU A 530 33.15 -5.01 8.82
C GLU A 530 31.62 -5.17 8.71
N PRO A 531 31.11 -5.98 7.77
CA PRO A 531 29.69 -6.34 7.69
C PRO A 531 29.13 -6.85 9.01
N LEU A 532 27.98 -6.31 9.42
CA LEU A 532 27.36 -6.60 10.71
C LEU A 532 26.54 -7.88 10.60
N HIS A 533 27.13 -9.01 11.01
CA HIS A 533 26.46 -10.31 11.01
C HIS A 533 25.98 -10.69 12.42
N PRO A 534 24.74 -11.21 12.58
CA PRO A 534 24.29 -11.76 13.85
C PRO A 534 25.24 -12.85 14.36
N GLY A 535 25.60 -12.75 15.64
CA GLY A 535 26.52 -13.64 16.33
C GLY A 535 27.99 -13.23 16.28
N ASN A 536 28.36 -12.21 15.49
CA ASN A 536 29.70 -11.62 15.49
C ASN A 536 29.75 -10.36 16.38
N PRO A 537 30.92 -9.97 16.93
CA PRO A 537 31.06 -8.67 17.58
C PRO A 537 30.69 -7.53 16.64
N LEU A 538 29.96 -6.51 17.12
CA LEU A 538 29.73 -5.28 16.36
C LEU A 538 30.96 -4.39 16.53
N GLU A 539 31.71 -4.22 15.45
CA GLU A 539 32.92 -3.39 15.39
C GLU A 539 32.56 -2.05 14.75
N LEU A 540 32.21 -1.08 15.59
CA LEU A 540 31.77 0.26 15.18
C LEU A 540 32.85 1.29 15.51
N ALA A 541 32.78 2.46 14.88
CA ALA A 541 33.69 3.56 15.16
C ALA A 541 32.98 4.92 15.03
N ILE A 542 33.36 5.85 15.90
CA ILE A 542 32.96 7.26 15.83
C ILE A 542 34.22 8.06 15.51
N THR A 543 34.20 8.83 14.43
CA THR A 543 35.31 9.72 14.05
C THR A 543 34.92 11.17 14.34
N VAL A 544 35.70 11.83 15.18
CA VAL A 544 35.59 13.26 15.48
C VAL A 544 36.59 14.01 14.61
N LYS A 545 36.12 14.98 13.83
CA LYS A 545 36.95 15.80 12.94
C LYS A 545 36.83 17.27 13.33
N ILE A 546 37.95 17.97 13.40
CA ILE A 546 38.00 19.42 13.56
C ILE A 546 38.73 19.99 12.36
N SER A 547 38.19 21.05 11.77
CA SER A 547 38.77 21.69 10.57
C SER A 547 39.46 23.02 10.88
N ALA A 548 39.17 23.62 12.05
CA ALA A 548 39.77 24.88 12.46
C ALA A 548 41.19 24.71 13.02
N PRO A 549 42.11 25.64 12.72
CA PRO A 549 43.41 25.68 13.38
C PRO A 549 43.24 26.02 14.86
N GLY A 550 44.02 25.39 15.74
CA GLY A 550 43.94 25.60 17.18
C GLY A 550 44.11 24.29 17.95
N ASN A 551 44.11 24.36 19.28
CA ASN A 551 44.04 23.18 20.12
C ASN A 551 42.63 23.13 20.70
N TRP A 552 41.97 21.98 20.56
CA TRP A 552 40.57 21.82 20.88
C TRP A 552 40.36 20.61 21.77
N THR A 553 39.71 20.82 22.91
CA THR A 553 39.27 19.76 23.80
C THR A 553 37.81 19.42 23.50
N VAL A 554 37.59 18.20 22.98
CA VAL A 554 36.28 17.70 22.58
C VAL A 554 35.80 16.63 23.56
N ASN A 555 34.67 16.88 24.21
CA ASN A 555 33.97 15.90 25.02
C ASN A 555 33.01 15.10 24.12
N LEU A 556 33.37 13.86 23.85
CA LEU A 556 32.55 12.93 23.09
C LEU A 556 31.74 12.04 24.03
N THR A 557 30.43 11.96 23.79
CA THR A 557 29.55 10.97 24.40
C THR A 557 28.81 10.24 23.29
N GLY A 558 28.70 8.92 23.39
CA GLY A 558 27.93 8.16 22.41
C GLY A 558 27.24 6.94 23.02
N SER A 559 26.20 6.48 22.34
CA SER A 559 25.44 5.29 22.71
C SER A 559 25.20 4.40 21.50
N CYS A 560 25.08 3.10 21.74
CA CYS A 560 24.66 2.10 20.77
C CYS A 560 23.43 1.39 21.33
N GLN A 561 22.33 1.41 20.58
CA GLN A 561 21.03 0.86 20.96
C GLN A 561 20.49 -0.04 19.84
N LEU A 562 19.64 -1.01 20.19
CA LEU A 562 18.76 -1.68 19.24
C LEU A 562 17.41 -0.97 19.25
N GLN A 563 16.87 -0.69 18.07
CA GLN A 563 15.54 -0.10 17.93
C GLN A 563 14.72 -0.78 16.84
N TYR A 564 13.40 -0.75 16.96
CA TYR A 564 12.51 -1.00 15.83
C TYR A 564 12.62 0.13 14.79
N TYR A 565 12.14 -0.14 13.58
CA TYR A 565 12.20 0.85 12.51
C TYR A 565 11.40 2.13 12.84
N THR A 566 10.41 2.08 13.75
CA THR A 566 9.67 3.26 14.25
C THR A 566 10.46 4.14 15.23
N GLY A 567 11.69 3.76 15.57
CA GLY A 567 12.53 4.47 16.56
C GLY A 567 12.34 4.02 18.00
N ASN A 568 11.55 2.95 18.24
CA ASN A 568 11.32 2.37 19.56
C ASN A 568 12.51 1.53 20.04
N VAL A 569 13.24 2.00 21.05
CA VAL A 569 14.42 1.33 21.63
C VAL A 569 14.01 0.04 22.35
N GLN A 570 14.70 -1.06 22.01
CA GLN A 570 14.51 -2.39 22.58
C GLN A 570 15.63 -2.79 23.55
N ALA A 571 16.85 -2.32 23.33
CA ALA A 571 17.98 -2.57 24.22
C ALA A 571 19.06 -1.50 24.09
N ASN A 572 19.70 -1.17 25.21
CA ASN A 572 20.93 -0.36 25.22
C ASN A 572 22.11 -1.33 25.23
N LEU A 573 22.97 -1.25 24.22
CA LEU A 573 24.07 -2.21 24.01
C LEU A 573 25.38 -1.74 24.64
N GLY A 574 25.64 -0.43 24.59
CA GLY A 574 26.86 0.14 25.12
C GLY A 574 26.90 1.66 24.99
N THR A 575 27.78 2.28 25.75
CA THR A 575 28.01 3.73 25.73
C THR A 575 29.50 4.03 25.75
N ILE A 576 29.89 5.18 25.21
CA ILE A 576 31.24 5.70 25.25
C ILE A 576 31.23 7.13 25.79
N LYS A 577 32.27 7.47 26.55
CA LYS A 577 32.51 8.83 27.03
C LYS A 577 34.01 9.07 27.07
N GLU A 578 34.49 9.94 26.20
CA GLU A 578 35.92 10.23 26.03
C GLU A 578 36.13 11.73 25.91
N THR A 579 37.27 12.21 26.42
CA THR A 579 37.73 13.59 26.22
C THR A 579 38.95 13.54 25.31
N ILE A 580 38.88 14.22 24.19
CA ILE A 580 39.86 14.12 23.10
C ILE A 580 40.50 15.48 22.89
N ASN A 581 41.83 15.51 22.73
CA ASN A 581 42.55 16.70 22.34
C ASN A 581 42.96 16.60 20.88
N LEU A 582 42.56 17.59 20.08
CA LEU A 582 42.86 17.70 18.65
C LEU A 582 43.70 18.95 18.39
N GLU A 583 44.80 18.79 17.66
CA GLU A 583 45.72 19.88 17.31
C GLU A 583 45.61 20.21 15.81
N GLY A 584 45.13 21.42 15.53
CA GLY A 584 44.84 21.90 14.18
C GLY A 584 43.78 21.06 13.47
N PRO A 585 43.70 21.17 12.13
CA PRO A 585 42.85 20.33 11.31
C PRO A 585 43.26 18.86 11.46
N SER A 586 42.49 18.09 12.22
CA SER A 586 42.80 16.72 12.60
C SER A 586 41.54 15.91 12.86
N GLU A 587 41.69 14.59 12.82
CA GLU A 587 40.62 13.66 13.16
C GLU A 587 41.12 12.59 14.14
N MET A 588 40.23 12.14 15.02
CA MET A 588 40.45 10.99 15.87
C MET A 588 39.29 10.02 15.74
N GLN A 589 39.60 8.74 15.59
CA GLN A 589 38.64 7.67 15.55
C GLN A 589 38.61 6.93 16.88
N ILE A 590 37.41 6.76 17.43
CA ILE A 590 37.16 6.11 18.70
C ILE A 590 36.37 4.83 18.46
N PRO A 591 36.93 3.64 18.77
CA PRO A 591 36.24 2.37 18.54
C PRO A 591 35.11 2.14 19.56
N LEU A 592 34.00 1.57 19.08
CA LEU A 592 32.86 1.14 19.87
C LEU A 592 32.57 -0.34 19.57
N LYS A 593 33.06 -1.22 20.45
CA LYS A 593 32.94 -2.67 20.30
C LYS A 593 31.82 -3.23 21.16
N ILE A 594 30.88 -3.94 20.55
CA ILE A 594 29.77 -4.60 21.26
C ILE A 594 29.88 -6.12 21.12
N ALA A 595 29.90 -6.83 22.24
CA ALA A 595 29.96 -8.29 22.26
C ALA A 595 28.63 -8.92 21.76
N PRO A 596 28.66 -10.10 21.09
CA PRO A 596 27.46 -10.79 20.61
C PRO A 596 26.36 -10.95 21.66
N ASP A 597 26.74 -11.37 22.88
CA ASP A 597 25.79 -11.64 23.97
C ASP A 597 24.97 -10.42 24.39
N ALA A 598 25.49 -9.20 24.15
CA ALA A 598 24.80 -7.96 24.50
C ALA A 598 23.56 -7.71 23.64
N TYR A 599 23.52 -8.23 22.40
CA TYR A 599 22.44 -7.96 21.45
C TYR A 599 21.68 -9.22 21.00
N MET A 600 22.33 -10.40 21.00
CA MET A 600 21.74 -11.64 20.48
C MET A 600 20.48 -12.09 21.22
N LYS A 601 20.43 -11.86 22.55
CA LYS A 601 19.25 -12.17 23.36
C LYS A 601 18.03 -11.37 22.90
N THR A 602 18.21 -10.05 22.73
CA THR A 602 17.16 -9.16 22.26
C THR A 602 16.74 -9.52 20.84
N LEU A 603 17.72 -9.67 19.93
CA LEU A 603 17.51 -10.02 18.52
C LEU A 603 16.67 -11.29 18.35
N SER A 604 16.92 -12.32 19.18
CA SER A 604 16.19 -13.59 19.12
C SER A 604 14.81 -13.54 19.78
N SER A 605 14.56 -12.55 20.65
CA SER A 605 13.33 -12.45 21.45
C SER A 605 12.24 -11.59 20.80
N VAL A 606 12.61 -10.66 19.91
CA VAL A 606 11.68 -9.79 19.21
C VAL A 606 11.27 -10.43 17.88
N GLU A 607 10.04 -10.23 17.42
CA GLU A 607 9.61 -10.73 16.10
C GLU A 607 9.92 -9.75 14.96
N ASP A 608 10.00 -8.46 15.26
CA ASP A 608 10.35 -7.42 14.27
C ASP A 608 11.85 -7.36 13.97
N GLU A 609 12.17 -6.82 12.80
CA GLU A 609 13.53 -6.42 12.48
C GLU A 609 13.96 -5.24 13.36
N VAL A 610 15.17 -5.34 13.92
CA VAL A 610 15.80 -4.28 14.70
C VAL A 610 16.99 -3.72 13.96
N LEU A 611 17.19 -2.41 14.10
CA LEU A 611 18.34 -1.68 13.59
C LEU A 611 19.28 -1.33 14.74
N ILE A 612 20.57 -1.26 14.43
CA ILE A 612 21.62 -0.77 15.33
C ILE A 612 21.65 0.75 15.18
N LEU A 613 21.18 1.46 16.19
CA LEU A 613 21.26 2.91 16.28
C LEU A 613 22.53 3.29 17.04
N VAL A 614 23.35 4.16 16.45
CA VAL A 614 24.43 4.84 17.15
C VAL A 614 24.12 6.33 17.19
N THR A 615 24.13 6.90 18.39
CA THR A 615 23.99 8.34 18.62
C THR A 615 25.28 8.86 19.24
N ALA A 616 25.84 9.92 18.67
CA ALA A 616 27.06 10.58 19.15
C ALA A 616 26.80 12.07 19.36
N ILE A 617 27.28 12.60 20.48
CA ILE A 617 27.24 14.01 20.85
C ILE A 617 28.68 14.44 21.12
N ALA A 618 29.15 15.45 20.40
CA ALA A 618 30.44 16.09 20.65
C ALA A 618 30.24 17.53 21.09
N GLU A 619 30.97 17.94 22.14
CA GLU A 619 30.98 19.29 22.68
C GLU A 619 32.42 19.79 22.78
N VAL A 620 32.73 20.91 22.13
CA VAL A 620 34.04 21.58 22.22
C VAL A 620 34.04 22.50 23.44
N GLU A 621 35.01 22.34 24.35
CA GLU A 621 35.05 23.13 25.58
C GLU A 621 35.31 24.62 25.34
N GLU A 622 36.15 24.96 24.36
CA GLU A 622 36.62 26.32 24.11
C GLU A 622 35.54 27.22 23.49
N THR A 623 34.73 26.67 22.59
CA THR A 623 33.69 27.43 21.85
C THR A 623 32.27 27.08 22.31
N ASN A 624 32.11 26.00 23.09
CA ASN A 624 30.81 25.39 23.38
C ASN A 624 30.06 24.99 22.08
N ASP A 625 30.80 24.74 20.99
CA ASP A 625 30.26 24.10 19.78
C ASP A 625 29.72 22.72 20.14
N LYS A 626 28.51 22.40 19.67
CA LYS A 626 27.86 21.11 19.89
C LYS A 626 27.38 20.52 18.58
N LEU A 627 27.62 19.23 18.39
CA LEU A 627 27.11 18.48 17.26
C LEU A 627 26.56 17.14 17.73
N THR A 628 25.37 16.79 17.27
CA THR A 628 24.76 15.47 17.45
C THR A 628 24.70 14.79 16.09
N LYS A 629 25.06 13.50 16.05
CA LYS A 629 24.93 12.66 14.86
C LYS A 629 24.27 11.34 15.23
N GLU A 630 23.33 10.90 14.40
CA GLU A 630 22.70 9.59 14.51
C GLU A 630 22.89 8.80 13.22
N THR A 631 23.10 7.49 13.34
CA THR A 631 23.19 6.57 12.20
C THR A 631 22.58 5.22 12.56
N SER A 632 21.71 4.74 11.68
CA SER A 632 21.06 3.44 11.79
C SER A 632 21.67 2.45 10.80
N MET A 633 22.16 1.32 11.30
CA MET A 633 22.74 0.23 10.53
C MET A 633 21.89 -1.04 10.67
N ARG A 634 21.95 -1.92 9.66
CA ARG A 634 21.23 -3.20 9.65
C ARG A 634 22.18 -4.38 9.79
N PHE A 635 21.62 -5.52 10.19
CA PHE A 635 22.31 -6.79 10.05
C PHE A 635 22.30 -7.25 8.58
N GLU A 636 23.40 -7.89 8.17
CA GLU A 636 23.49 -8.56 6.87
C GLU A 636 23.19 -10.06 7.01
N TYR A 637 22.58 -10.62 5.96
CA TYR A 637 22.10 -11.99 5.96
C TYR A 637 22.53 -12.74 4.69
N PRO A 638 22.81 -14.05 4.77
CA PRO A 638 23.12 -14.85 3.58
C PRO A 638 21.92 -14.93 2.62
N PRO A 639 22.13 -14.94 1.28
CA PRO A 639 21.03 -14.97 0.33
C PRO A 639 20.40 -16.37 0.16
N ILE A 640 19.18 -16.40 -0.37
CA ILE A 640 18.52 -17.60 -0.88
C ILE A 640 18.84 -17.74 -2.37
N THR A 641 19.20 -18.94 -2.81
CA THR A 641 19.38 -19.26 -4.23
C THR A 641 18.12 -19.92 -4.77
N VAL A 642 17.58 -19.39 -5.87
CA VAL A 642 16.42 -19.97 -6.58
C VAL A 642 16.90 -20.61 -7.89
N GLN A 643 16.63 -21.91 -8.06
CA GLN A 643 16.96 -22.68 -9.25
C GLN A 643 15.68 -23.11 -9.97
N MET A 644 15.50 -22.62 -11.19
CA MET A 644 14.37 -22.94 -12.06
C MET A 644 14.74 -22.60 -13.52
N PRO A 645 14.01 -23.09 -14.53
CA PRO A 645 14.26 -22.69 -15.92
C PRO A 645 13.96 -21.20 -16.15
N GLU A 646 14.57 -20.61 -17.19
CA GLU A 646 14.29 -19.24 -17.61
C GLU A 646 12.95 -19.11 -18.35
N THR A 647 12.49 -20.21 -18.96
CA THR A 647 11.24 -20.28 -19.72
C THR A 647 10.44 -21.53 -19.37
N ALA A 648 9.12 -21.43 -19.33
CA ALA A 648 8.21 -22.58 -19.22
C ALA A 648 7.00 -22.42 -20.16
N LYS A 649 6.30 -23.52 -20.45
CA LYS A 649 5.09 -23.50 -21.29
C LYS A 649 3.84 -23.44 -20.42
N LEU A 650 2.83 -22.72 -20.89
CA LEU A 650 1.52 -22.64 -20.26
C LEU A 650 0.95 -24.05 -20.03
N TYR A 651 0.47 -24.30 -18.80
CA TYR A 651 -0.08 -25.59 -18.36
C TYR A 651 0.88 -26.79 -18.36
N ASN A 652 2.19 -26.58 -18.56
CA ASN A 652 3.20 -27.62 -18.43
C ASN A 652 4.00 -27.45 -17.13
N ASP A 653 4.18 -28.57 -16.42
CA ASP A 653 4.89 -28.57 -15.15
C ASP A 653 6.40 -28.31 -15.31
N PHE A 654 6.96 -27.58 -14.36
CA PHE A 654 8.41 -27.45 -14.15
C PHE A 654 8.73 -27.50 -12.65
N ASN A 655 9.99 -27.75 -12.30
CA ASN A 655 10.43 -27.76 -10.90
C ASN A 655 11.18 -26.48 -10.56
N CYS A 656 10.92 -25.95 -9.36
CA CYS A 656 11.65 -24.85 -8.75
C CYS A 656 12.25 -25.32 -7.41
N ALA A 657 13.54 -25.05 -7.21
CA ALA A 657 14.25 -25.37 -5.99
C ALA A 657 14.77 -24.11 -5.29
N PHE A 658 14.57 -24.04 -3.97
CA PHE A 658 15.05 -22.98 -3.10
C PHE A 658 16.15 -23.55 -2.20
N ILE A 659 17.33 -22.94 -2.25
CA ILE A 659 18.53 -23.41 -1.56
C ILE A 659 19.03 -22.30 -0.65
N PHE A 660 19.22 -22.61 0.63
CA PHE A 660 19.79 -21.69 1.60
C PHE A 660 20.94 -22.35 2.35
N LYS A 661 22.04 -21.61 2.54
CA LYS A 661 23.17 -22.01 3.37
C LYS A 661 23.29 -21.06 4.54
N ASN A 662 23.19 -21.58 5.77
CA ASN A 662 23.51 -20.78 6.94
C ASN A 662 25.02 -20.49 6.97
N LYS A 663 25.42 -19.27 6.60
CA LYS A 663 26.81 -18.79 6.66
C LYS A 663 27.12 -18.03 7.97
N LEU A 664 26.11 -17.86 8.84
CA LEU A 664 26.29 -17.22 10.14
C LEU A 664 26.93 -18.21 11.13
N ASN A 665 27.54 -17.68 12.18
CA ASN A 665 28.15 -18.48 13.24
C ASN A 665 27.15 -18.91 14.33
N VAL A 666 25.87 -18.58 14.16
CA VAL A 666 24.77 -18.93 15.07
C VAL A 666 23.79 -19.89 14.40
N THR A 667 23.15 -20.72 15.22
CA THR A 667 22.01 -21.53 14.78
C THR A 667 20.83 -20.63 14.47
N LEU A 668 20.13 -20.93 13.37
CA LEU A 668 18.89 -20.27 13.01
C LEU A 668 17.73 -21.14 13.45
N GLU A 669 16.96 -20.67 14.41
CA GLU A 669 15.90 -21.47 15.04
C GLU A 669 14.54 -21.22 14.38
N ASN A 670 13.70 -22.25 14.32
CA ASN A 670 12.33 -22.18 13.79
C ASN A 670 12.26 -21.59 12.37
N CYS A 671 13.15 -22.03 11.48
CA CYS A 671 13.23 -21.49 10.13
C CYS A 671 12.01 -21.87 9.31
N LYS A 672 11.41 -20.89 8.64
CA LYS A 672 10.32 -21.10 7.67
C LYS A 672 10.63 -20.43 6.36
N LEU A 673 10.37 -21.13 5.27
CA LEU A 673 10.50 -20.61 3.90
C LEU A 673 9.11 -20.44 3.29
N LEU A 674 8.71 -19.20 3.01
CA LEU A 674 7.45 -18.84 2.38
C LEU A 674 7.71 -18.53 0.90
N VAL A 675 6.94 -19.15 0.00
CA VAL A 675 7.11 -18.99 -1.44
C VAL A 675 5.77 -18.76 -2.14
N GLU A 676 5.76 -17.92 -3.16
CA GLU A 676 4.57 -17.67 -3.99
C GLU A 676 4.98 -17.26 -5.41
N GLY A 677 4.25 -17.76 -6.41
CA GLY A 677 4.39 -17.37 -7.81
C GLY A 677 3.02 -17.08 -8.40
N LEU A 678 2.72 -15.80 -8.63
CA LEU A 678 1.42 -15.36 -9.13
C LEU A 678 1.12 -15.97 -10.51
N GLY A 679 -0.06 -16.56 -10.67
CA GLY A 679 -0.40 -17.33 -11.87
C GLY A 679 0.40 -18.63 -12.07
N ILE A 680 1.18 -19.08 -11.09
CA ILE A 680 1.95 -20.33 -11.15
C ILE A 680 1.56 -21.29 -10.02
N PHE A 681 1.62 -20.84 -8.77
CA PHE A 681 1.20 -21.62 -7.61
C PHE A 681 0.82 -20.72 -6.44
N LYS A 682 -0.07 -21.23 -5.57
CA LYS A 682 -0.53 -20.51 -4.38
C LYS A 682 0.56 -20.49 -3.30
N MET A 683 0.53 -19.46 -2.45
CA MET A 683 1.44 -19.31 -1.31
C MET A 683 1.62 -20.64 -0.53
N THR A 684 2.87 -21.05 -0.37
CA THR A 684 3.27 -22.30 0.28
C THR A 684 4.35 -22.01 1.32
N THR A 685 4.27 -22.67 2.48
CA THR A 685 5.25 -22.53 3.57
C THR A 685 5.93 -23.87 3.83
N PHE A 686 7.25 -23.89 3.78
CA PHE A 686 8.08 -25.01 4.23
C PHE A 686 8.56 -24.74 5.66
N ASP A 687 8.32 -25.71 6.55
CA ASP A 687 8.95 -25.74 7.86
C ASP A 687 10.33 -26.41 7.71
N LEU A 688 11.38 -25.67 8.05
CA LEU A 688 12.77 -26.09 7.91
C LEU A 688 13.40 -26.46 9.27
N GLY A 689 12.70 -26.23 10.38
CA GLY A 689 13.24 -26.40 11.72
C GLY A 689 14.49 -25.56 11.97
N ASP A 690 15.44 -26.11 12.74
CA ASP A 690 16.67 -25.41 13.07
C ASP A 690 17.78 -25.66 12.04
N ILE A 691 18.44 -24.58 11.59
CA ILE A 691 19.52 -24.64 10.61
C ILE A 691 20.84 -24.26 11.30
N MET A 692 21.67 -25.28 11.60
CA MET A 692 22.98 -25.10 12.23
C MET A 692 23.98 -24.35 11.33
N PRO A 693 25.01 -23.69 11.92
CA PRO A 693 26.08 -23.06 11.15
C PRO A 693 26.69 -23.98 10.08
N GLY A 694 26.85 -23.46 8.87
CA GLY A 694 27.41 -24.16 7.72
C GLY A 694 26.47 -25.14 7.01
N LYS A 695 25.29 -25.45 7.56
CA LYS A 695 24.32 -26.37 6.94
C LYS A 695 23.63 -25.74 5.72
N ILE A 696 23.23 -26.62 4.81
CA ILE A 696 22.50 -26.28 3.58
C ILE A 696 21.14 -26.98 3.65
N VAL A 697 20.09 -26.23 3.34
CA VAL A 697 18.73 -26.74 3.18
C VAL A 697 18.29 -26.54 1.73
N LYS A 698 17.48 -27.46 1.23
CA LYS A 698 16.90 -27.43 -0.11
C LYS A 698 15.42 -27.80 -0.02
N SER A 699 14.56 -26.96 -0.58
CA SER A 699 13.12 -27.18 -0.70
C SER A 699 12.73 -27.11 -2.18
N GLU A 700 11.83 -27.98 -2.62
CA GLU A 700 11.41 -28.07 -4.02
C GLU A 700 9.89 -28.00 -4.14
N ILE A 701 9.42 -27.41 -5.24
CA ILE A 701 8.00 -27.33 -5.59
C ILE A 701 7.82 -27.58 -7.10
N THR A 702 6.78 -28.33 -7.45
CA THR A 702 6.31 -28.46 -8.82
C THR A 702 5.37 -27.30 -9.14
N CYS A 703 5.67 -26.61 -10.24
CA CYS A 703 5.05 -25.37 -10.67
C CYS A 703 4.24 -25.61 -11.95
N THR A 704 3.00 -25.11 -12.01
CA THR A 704 2.14 -25.22 -13.20
C THR A 704 1.64 -23.82 -13.61
N PRO A 705 2.26 -23.16 -14.60
CA PRO A 705 1.89 -21.81 -14.98
C PRO A 705 0.52 -21.77 -15.68
N THR A 706 -0.28 -20.77 -15.34
CA THR A 706 -1.66 -20.57 -15.82
C THR A 706 -1.85 -19.22 -16.52
N ARG A 707 -0.81 -18.38 -16.56
CA ARG A 707 -0.81 -17.06 -17.21
C ARG A 707 0.46 -16.87 -18.03
N LEU A 708 0.30 -16.32 -19.24
CA LEU A 708 1.39 -16.04 -20.18
C LEU A 708 2.23 -14.83 -19.77
N GLY A 709 3.39 -14.70 -20.42
CA GLY A 709 4.30 -13.55 -20.31
C GLY A 709 5.27 -13.67 -19.14
N GLU A 710 5.87 -12.54 -18.76
CA GLU A 710 6.79 -12.49 -17.63
C GLU A 710 6.04 -12.75 -16.31
N LYS A 711 6.64 -13.60 -15.47
CA LYS A 711 6.19 -13.94 -14.12
C LYS A 711 7.38 -13.92 -13.18
N LYS A 712 7.10 -13.79 -11.88
CA LYS A 712 8.11 -13.86 -10.82
C LYS A 712 7.67 -14.86 -9.76
N ILE A 713 8.66 -15.53 -9.18
CA ILE A 713 8.53 -16.28 -7.94
C ILE A 713 9.25 -15.50 -6.86
N VAL A 714 8.56 -15.27 -5.74
CA VAL A 714 9.12 -14.66 -4.54
C VAL A 714 9.31 -15.74 -3.48
N ALA A 715 10.46 -15.72 -2.81
CA ALA A 715 10.81 -16.58 -1.69
C ALA A 715 11.25 -15.72 -0.51
N LYS A 716 10.85 -16.12 0.70
CA LYS A 716 11.20 -15.43 1.93
C LYS A 716 11.55 -16.42 3.03
N LEU A 717 12.73 -16.26 3.64
CA LEU A 717 13.17 -17.04 4.78
C LEU A 717 13.10 -16.19 6.04
N ILE A 718 12.45 -16.72 7.07
CA ILE A 718 12.34 -16.14 8.40
C ILE A 718 12.81 -17.15 9.45
N SER A 719 13.33 -16.66 10.58
CA SER A 719 13.71 -17.43 11.76
C SER A 719 13.65 -16.56 13.02
N ASN A 720 13.97 -17.12 14.18
CA ASN A 720 14.11 -16.32 15.40
C ASN A 720 15.18 -15.22 15.26
N GLN A 721 16.27 -15.47 14.51
CA GLN A 721 17.39 -14.54 14.36
C GLN A 721 17.34 -13.71 13.06
N ILE A 722 16.62 -14.19 12.04
CA ILE A 722 16.51 -13.57 10.72
C ILE A 722 15.08 -13.14 10.46
N LYS A 723 14.85 -11.86 10.23
CA LYS A 723 13.49 -11.31 10.13
C LYS A 723 12.95 -11.17 8.70
N GLY A 724 13.72 -11.56 7.69
CA GLY A 724 13.19 -11.66 6.33
C GLY A 724 14.25 -11.51 5.25
N ILE A 725 14.98 -12.59 4.96
CA ILE A 725 15.73 -12.66 3.70
C ILE A 725 14.71 -12.91 2.59
N SER A 726 14.71 -12.07 1.56
CA SER A 726 13.91 -12.29 0.36
C SER A 726 14.79 -12.60 -0.84
N ALA A 727 14.29 -13.44 -1.73
CA ALA A 727 14.82 -13.65 -3.05
C ALA A 727 13.67 -13.71 -4.04
N GLU A 728 13.95 -13.31 -5.28
CA GLU A 728 13.02 -13.45 -6.37
C GLU A 728 13.73 -13.95 -7.62
N LYS A 729 12.96 -14.56 -8.50
CA LYS A 729 13.46 -15.01 -9.79
C LYS A 729 12.36 -14.90 -10.84
N GLY A 730 12.68 -14.24 -11.95
CA GLY A 730 11.79 -14.12 -13.10
C GLY A 730 11.80 -15.36 -13.98
N ILE A 731 10.68 -15.63 -14.62
CA ILE A 731 10.48 -16.69 -15.63
C ILE A 731 9.54 -16.18 -16.72
N PHE A 732 9.80 -16.54 -17.98
CA PHE A 732 8.93 -16.20 -19.10
C PHE A 732 8.05 -17.39 -19.50
N ILE A 733 6.72 -17.20 -19.48
CA ILE A 733 5.75 -18.23 -19.83
C ILE A 733 5.30 -18.08 -21.29
N THR A 734 5.58 -19.11 -22.10
CA THR A 734 5.18 -19.19 -23.51
C THR A 734 3.92 -20.05 -23.68
N GLU A 735 3.31 -19.98 -24.87
CA GLU A 735 2.23 -20.89 -25.27
C GLU A 735 2.64 -22.38 -25.27
#